data_AF-A0A1F4HNA6-F1
#
_entry.id   AF-A0A1F4HNA6-F1
#
_cell.length_a   1.000
_cell.length_b   1.000
_cell.length_c   1.000
_cell.angle_alpha   90.00
_cell.angle_beta   90.00
_cell.angle_gamma   90.00
#
_symmetry.space_group_name_H-M   'P 1'
#
loop_
_entity.id
_entity.type
_entity.pdbx_description
1 polymer ?
#
loop_
_entity_poly.entity_id
_entity_poly.type
_entity_poly.pdbx_seq_one_letter_code
_entity_poly.pdbx_strand_id
1 'polypeptide(L)'
;MSSKSQAGAPMPTHWRSDHQVLADELEQLHGVKAPPPSAHADESADPQQARRLFAAIHGLPPDDERAALCLSGGGIRSATFSLGVLQGLAQQGQLRRFHYLSTVSGGGYIGSWLTAWFQREQQRLGAGATADDARESVIGTLAAVGAGQVVEPPPLQRLRAYSNYLSPVRGLSADFLTLLAIYLRNLALNWMVLLPVLVAVLLLPRLHLAVLQAAPSSDWVLVLVAVAAVLCVGLTIAFMASDLPAPASRDPDADAPPQDLRQPPASEFTIGATVPLVLAAVLLAWLGAWLSVSSPDGPAAPALQTWRTWLLDRDDSWRAPLWFVAGGAVLHGVAGLLGGHLLRPWRNAVAGQRQATWPVMLAVLLSGAVGGVLLWWLLSLAIQNGAALQAGMGWYATLALPCLLMVFWAGLTALIALSRRFGTEDDREWWARAAGSWLGVGVVWFLLALLVIQLPVWLLSIEWLQTPAGAKTAGAGAAALGVLTSVAGYLSKQGPVLKKRAEGLASALGLRLLDLAAAVFILALLVALNLGVSSMLQRLDPEVAARTLAADTVAYGRACQGLKAEAKQAVDVCADARLNPVTQAQAHYGLALQHAVAQWPLLGIALLVTISVIVSWLIGTNTFSLHGLYGNRLVRAYLAASRSAGGRRPHWFTGFDPADNLAMAAVDPGAVKPGASPRSKPLFPVINVALNMVAASGKRLEWQQRKAAPFTISPTFCGSPETGYVRSTHYVGGISLGRALTLSGAAASPNMGYNSSPLVTFVMTLFNVRLGGWLPNTGQGHEAAWARGEPPTSTGTLWDEALGRTSSETPFVYLSDGGHFENLGLYEMVRRRCRHIVLVDAGCDPDYLFGDLENAIRKIRIDLGIEICFPDGLPGPAADGRPARHLALGCIQYDRADAEAPPGMLYLIKPVLTGDEPFDVQRYAAATKQRPPAFPQQSTGDQFFDETQFESYRMLGLHSVRNSFPRRGHWPISTASSPLSGAAASSADGGVAGAGGLDDDLATGAAQLHEAVRVPASNLLRDMGGAVAGAARGATAAAALAVGGALGVTGAVSLSNSELTLKDPEGVMSRVQARLSEQSINDMAAAVASAVRASGAGAGVPDLQPLLQAVQQASAALAGQDSTPASLREALLALSGQVEQLTGKAAPLPGQLAGLGTQAEAVATRLAAFNDALSTTALHQMDTAARQVAGAASAMQVAAKALQDAAGRPLQLTVEQAAAVASAASDIRDIKTAVEKLPPRLPVRGTSIDGGRP
;
A
#
# COMPACT_ATOMS: atom_id res chain seq x y z
N MET A 1 -16.42 -29.80 -18.61
CA MET A 1 -17.19 -29.37 -19.80
C MET A 1 -16.20 -28.72 -20.75
N SER A 2 -16.04 -29.31 -21.94
CA SER A 2 -15.00 -28.97 -22.92
C SER A 2 -15.34 -27.66 -23.65
N SER A 3 -14.44 -26.68 -23.58
CA SER A 3 -14.47 -25.47 -24.41
C SER A 3 -13.96 -25.84 -25.81
N LYS A 4 -14.86 -26.09 -26.74
CA LYS A 4 -14.54 -25.95 -28.17
C LYS A 4 -14.32 -24.45 -28.43
N SER A 5 -13.16 -24.12 -28.99
CA SER A 5 -12.87 -22.81 -29.57
C SER A 5 -13.96 -22.50 -30.60
N GLN A 6 -14.79 -21.49 -30.31
CA GLN A 6 -15.67 -20.88 -31.31
C GLN A 6 -14.81 -19.96 -32.18
N ALA A 7 -14.02 -20.53 -33.08
CA ALA A 7 -13.59 -19.82 -34.26
C ALA A 7 -14.85 -19.67 -35.15
N GLY A 8 -15.40 -18.46 -35.24
CA GLY A 8 -16.53 -18.14 -36.13
C GLY A 8 -17.85 -17.76 -35.46
N ALA A 9 -17.88 -17.38 -34.17
CA ALA A 9 -19.04 -16.65 -33.68
C ALA A 9 -19.12 -15.28 -34.40
N PRO A 10 -20.27 -14.87 -34.94
CA PRO A 10 -20.40 -13.55 -35.57
C PRO A 10 -20.01 -12.48 -34.56
N MET A 11 -19.13 -11.56 -34.97
CA MET A 11 -18.67 -10.43 -34.15
C MET A 11 -19.89 -9.80 -33.45
N PRO A 12 -19.88 -9.66 -32.11
CA PRO A 12 -20.97 -8.96 -31.43
C PRO A 12 -21.06 -7.55 -32.02
N THR A 13 -22.26 -7.15 -32.45
CA THR A 13 -22.52 -5.90 -33.19
C THR A 13 -22.03 -4.63 -32.49
N HIS A 14 -21.78 -4.72 -31.17
CA HIS A 14 -21.35 -3.64 -30.29
C HIS A 14 -19.84 -3.57 -30.05
N TRP A 15 -19.07 -4.56 -30.55
CA TRP A 15 -17.61 -4.58 -30.45
C TRP A 15 -16.94 -4.04 -31.71
N ARG A 16 -15.75 -3.46 -31.54
CA ARG A 16 -14.90 -2.95 -32.61
C ARG A 16 -13.43 -3.24 -32.35
N SER A 17 -12.69 -3.53 -33.41
CA SER A 17 -11.23 -3.48 -33.39
C SER A 17 -10.76 -2.03 -33.34
N ASP A 18 -9.49 -1.83 -33.05
CA ASP A 18 -8.91 -0.50 -32.97
C ASP A 18 -9.06 0.32 -34.26
N HIS A 19 -8.66 -0.25 -35.40
CA HIS A 19 -8.72 0.45 -36.68
C HIS A 19 -10.15 0.79 -37.09
N GLN A 20 -11.14 -0.02 -36.69
CA GLN A 20 -12.55 0.28 -36.91
C GLN A 20 -13.01 1.48 -36.07
N VAL A 21 -12.55 1.64 -34.83
CA VAL A 21 -12.86 2.84 -34.03
C VAL A 21 -12.26 4.10 -34.67
N LEU A 22 -11.03 4.04 -35.15
CA LEU A 22 -10.38 5.17 -35.83
C LEU A 22 -11.08 5.53 -37.17
N ALA A 23 -11.60 4.52 -37.88
CA ALA A 23 -12.42 4.69 -39.07
C ALA A 23 -13.79 5.31 -38.76
N ASP A 24 -14.49 4.82 -37.73
CA ASP A 24 -15.76 5.37 -37.27
C ASP A 24 -15.58 6.85 -36.84
N GLU A 25 -14.49 7.18 -36.15
CA GLU A 25 -14.15 8.57 -35.79
C GLU A 25 -13.83 9.44 -37.02
N LEU A 26 -13.16 8.91 -38.06
CA LEU A 26 -12.90 9.64 -39.30
C LEU A 26 -14.22 10.04 -39.99
N GLU A 27 -15.14 9.09 -40.12
CA GLU A 27 -16.44 9.34 -40.73
C GLU A 27 -17.28 10.29 -39.88
N GLN A 28 -17.26 10.15 -38.55
CA GLN A 28 -18.02 10.99 -37.64
C GLN A 28 -17.53 12.45 -37.64
N LEU A 29 -16.22 12.67 -37.56
CA LEU A 29 -15.67 14.02 -37.35
C LEU A 29 -15.45 14.79 -38.65
N HIS A 30 -15.24 14.09 -39.77
CA HIS A 30 -14.91 14.70 -41.07
C HIS A 30 -15.93 14.40 -42.17
N GLY A 31 -16.89 13.49 -41.95
CA GLY A 31 -17.84 13.08 -42.99
C GLY A 31 -17.19 12.32 -44.16
N VAL A 32 -15.94 11.87 -43.98
CA VAL A 32 -15.16 11.12 -44.97
C VAL A 32 -15.34 9.63 -44.73
N LYS A 33 -15.87 8.91 -45.72
CA LYS A 33 -16.01 7.45 -45.62
C LYS A 33 -14.63 6.80 -45.51
N ALA A 34 -14.47 5.96 -44.49
CA ALA A 34 -13.26 5.17 -44.34
C ALA A 34 -13.11 4.13 -45.46
N PRO A 35 -11.88 3.71 -45.79
CA PRO A 35 -11.65 2.64 -46.74
C PRO A 35 -12.35 1.34 -46.30
N PRO A 36 -13.01 0.60 -47.21
CA PRO A 36 -13.68 -0.64 -46.86
C PRO A 36 -12.69 -1.70 -46.37
N PRO A 37 -13.07 -2.55 -45.39
CA PRO A 37 -12.26 -3.68 -44.95
C PRO A 37 -11.98 -4.67 -46.10
N SER A 38 -10.84 -5.36 -46.05
CA SER A 38 -10.49 -6.38 -47.05
C SER A 38 -11.35 -7.64 -46.87
N ALA A 39 -11.82 -8.23 -47.97
CA ALA A 39 -12.83 -9.30 -47.93
C ALA A 39 -12.33 -10.67 -47.40
N HIS A 40 -11.05 -10.81 -47.03
CA HIS A 40 -10.40 -12.10 -46.80
C HIS A 40 -9.43 -12.17 -45.60
N ALA A 41 -9.49 -11.27 -44.62
CA ALA A 41 -8.58 -11.31 -43.47
C ALA A 41 -9.31 -11.17 -42.13
N ASP A 42 -8.80 -11.89 -41.14
CA ASP A 42 -9.15 -11.74 -39.72
C ASP A 42 -8.89 -10.27 -39.32
N GLU A 43 -9.97 -9.49 -39.11
CA GLU A 43 -10.05 -8.01 -39.18
C GLU A 43 -9.21 -7.24 -38.14
N SER A 44 -8.39 -7.90 -37.33
CA SER A 44 -7.62 -7.27 -36.24
C SER A 44 -6.16 -6.97 -36.58
N ALA A 45 -5.64 -7.43 -37.73
CA ALA A 45 -4.20 -7.36 -37.99
C ALA A 45 -3.77 -7.12 -39.46
N ASP A 46 -4.61 -6.54 -40.33
CA ASP A 46 -4.19 -6.21 -41.71
C ASP A 46 -3.40 -4.87 -41.76
N PRO A 47 -2.06 -4.90 -41.96
CA PRO A 47 -1.25 -3.68 -42.01
C PRO A 47 -1.60 -2.79 -43.21
N GLN A 48 -2.18 -3.36 -44.28
CA GLN A 48 -2.60 -2.59 -45.45
C GLN A 48 -3.84 -1.76 -45.15
N GLN A 49 -4.78 -2.28 -44.37
CA GLN A 49 -5.98 -1.54 -43.95
C GLN A 49 -5.60 -0.33 -43.09
N ALA A 50 -4.70 -0.51 -42.12
CA ALA A 50 -4.19 0.58 -41.30
C ALA A 50 -3.50 1.67 -42.14
N ARG A 51 -2.66 1.28 -43.11
CA ARG A 51 -2.00 2.22 -44.04
C ARG A 51 -3.00 3.04 -44.85
N ARG A 52 -4.04 2.42 -45.41
CA ARG A 52 -5.07 3.14 -46.17
C ARG A 52 -5.85 4.13 -45.30
N LEU A 53 -6.16 3.75 -44.06
CA LEU A 53 -6.83 4.63 -43.11
C LEU A 53 -5.97 5.85 -42.76
N PHE A 54 -4.69 5.65 -42.43
CA PHE A 54 -3.79 6.75 -42.11
C PHE A 54 -3.52 7.66 -43.31
N ALA A 55 -3.40 7.10 -44.53
CA ALA A 55 -3.31 7.90 -45.75
C ALA A 55 -4.56 8.78 -45.95
N ALA A 56 -5.76 8.24 -45.68
CA ALA A 56 -7.00 9.02 -45.73
C ALA A 56 -7.03 10.13 -44.68
N ILE A 57 -6.49 9.91 -43.49
CA ILE A 57 -6.39 10.92 -42.43
C ILE A 57 -5.40 12.03 -42.81
N HIS A 58 -4.23 11.69 -43.35
CA HIS A 58 -3.22 12.66 -43.79
C HIS A 58 -3.66 13.44 -45.02
N GLY A 59 -4.55 12.87 -45.84
CA GLY A 59 -5.13 13.52 -47.02
C GLY A 59 -6.31 14.46 -46.73
N LEU A 60 -6.65 14.71 -45.46
CA LEU A 60 -7.67 15.69 -45.09
C LEU A 60 -7.28 17.10 -45.57
N PRO A 61 -8.26 17.93 -45.99
CA PRO A 61 -7.95 19.27 -46.49
C PRO A 61 -7.35 20.15 -45.37
N PRO A 62 -6.49 21.15 -45.70
CA PRO A 62 -5.79 21.97 -44.71
C PRO A 62 -6.67 22.61 -43.61
N ASP A 63 -7.89 23.03 -43.97
CA ASP A 63 -8.85 23.64 -43.04
C ASP A 63 -9.61 22.62 -42.15
N ASP A 64 -9.39 21.33 -42.39
CA ASP A 64 -10.01 20.21 -41.68
C ASP A 64 -8.98 19.19 -41.17
N GLU A 65 -7.69 19.56 -41.17
CA GLU A 65 -6.64 18.75 -40.54
C GLU A 65 -7.00 18.46 -39.07
N ARG A 66 -6.81 17.22 -38.64
CA ARG A 66 -7.09 16.82 -37.25
C ARG A 66 -6.30 17.66 -36.27
N ALA A 67 -7.00 18.18 -35.27
CA ALA A 67 -6.40 19.03 -34.26
C ALA A 67 -6.90 18.62 -32.87
N ALA A 68 -6.01 18.60 -31.89
CA ALA A 68 -6.32 18.15 -30.54
C ALA A 68 -5.87 19.16 -29.48
N LEU A 69 -6.67 19.29 -28.43
CA LEU A 69 -6.29 19.91 -27.18
C LEU A 69 -6.07 18.83 -26.13
N CYS A 70 -4.84 18.71 -25.64
CA CYS A 70 -4.45 17.78 -24.58
C CYS A 70 -4.34 18.51 -23.25
N LEU A 71 -5.10 18.07 -22.25
CA LEU A 71 -5.06 18.60 -20.89
C LEU A 71 -4.48 17.52 -19.94
N SER A 72 -3.28 17.76 -19.42
CA SER A 72 -2.57 16.78 -18.60
C SER A 72 -3.21 16.53 -17.23
N GLY A 73 -2.76 15.48 -16.55
CA GLY A 73 -3.03 15.26 -15.14
C GLY A 73 -2.32 16.24 -14.22
N GLY A 74 -2.55 16.09 -12.91
CA GLY A 74 -2.06 17.00 -11.86
C GLY A 74 -3.13 17.47 -10.86
N GLY A 75 -4.29 16.81 -10.83
CA GLY A 75 -5.40 17.12 -9.93
C GLY A 75 -5.95 18.54 -10.12
N ILE A 76 -6.37 19.17 -9.02
CA ILE A 76 -7.00 20.50 -9.08
C ILE A 76 -6.07 21.59 -9.65
N ARG A 77 -4.76 21.50 -9.43
CA ARG A 77 -3.76 22.41 -10.03
C ARG A 77 -3.89 22.43 -11.55
N SER A 78 -3.83 21.26 -12.17
CA SER A 78 -3.97 21.12 -13.63
C SER A 78 -5.33 21.60 -14.11
N ALA A 79 -6.42 21.22 -13.42
CA ALA A 79 -7.77 21.66 -13.78
C ALA A 79 -7.88 23.20 -13.81
N THR A 80 -7.27 23.86 -12.83
CA THR A 80 -7.38 25.31 -12.64
C THR A 80 -6.50 26.09 -13.61
N PHE A 81 -5.25 25.66 -13.82
CA PHE A 81 -4.38 26.25 -14.85
C PHE A 81 -4.99 26.07 -16.25
N SER A 82 -5.48 24.86 -16.55
CA SER A 82 -6.12 24.54 -17.83
C SER A 82 -7.40 25.34 -18.05
N LEU A 83 -8.18 25.65 -17.00
CA LEU A 83 -9.31 26.58 -17.11
C LEU A 83 -8.86 27.95 -17.64
N GLY A 84 -7.75 28.48 -17.12
CA GLY A 84 -7.13 29.71 -17.62
C GLY A 84 -6.74 29.61 -19.10
N VAL A 85 -6.09 28.51 -19.47
CA VAL A 85 -5.70 28.23 -20.86
C VAL A 85 -6.92 28.18 -21.78
N LEU A 86 -8.01 27.51 -21.38
CA LEU A 86 -9.27 27.47 -22.14
C LEU A 86 -9.86 28.86 -22.35
N GLN A 87 -9.86 29.72 -21.32
CA GLN A 87 -10.28 31.12 -21.44
C GLN A 87 -9.39 31.90 -22.41
N GLY A 88 -8.08 31.71 -22.34
CA GLY A 88 -7.12 32.34 -23.26
C GLY A 88 -7.33 31.90 -24.70
N LEU A 89 -7.49 30.59 -24.95
CA LEU A 89 -7.73 30.04 -26.29
C LEU A 89 -9.06 30.52 -26.86
N ALA A 90 -10.10 30.67 -26.02
CA ALA A 90 -11.37 31.26 -26.42
C ALA A 90 -11.21 32.74 -26.83
N GLN A 91 -10.49 33.53 -26.04
CA GLN A 91 -10.22 34.95 -26.33
C GLN A 91 -9.40 35.18 -27.60
N GLN A 92 -8.44 34.28 -27.88
CA GLN A 92 -7.64 34.32 -29.12
C GLN A 92 -8.38 33.72 -30.33
N GLY A 93 -9.57 33.14 -30.13
CA GLY A 93 -10.36 32.48 -31.17
C GLY A 93 -9.83 31.13 -31.62
N GLN A 94 -8.88 30.53 -30.88
CA GLN A 94 -8.22 29.27 -31.23
C GLN A 94 -9.00 28.04 -30.76
N LEU A 95 -9.81 28.16 -29.69
CA LEU A 95 -10.57 27.03 -29.11
C LEU A 95 -11.54 26.37 -30.12
N ARG A 96 -11.97 27.10 -31.15
CA ARG A 96 -12.87 26.61 -32.22
C ARG A 96 -12.22 25.59 -33.16
N ARG A 97 -10.91 25.41 -33.13
CA ARG A 97 -10.16 24.64 -34.14
C ARG A 97 -9.96 23.17 -33.80
N PHE A 98 -10.25 22.76 -32.56
CA PHE A 98 -9.93 21.42 -32.08
C PHE A 98 -11.04 20.42 -32.37
N HIS A 99 -10.67 19.32 -33.02
CA HIS A 99 -11.52 18.16 -33.26
C HIS A 99 -11.61 17.28 -32.01
N TYR A 100 -10.50 17.16 -31.27
CA TYR A 100 -10.39 16.30 -30.09
C TYR A 100 -10.07 17.10 -28.82
N LEU A 101 -10.64 16.65 -27.70
CA LEU A 101 -10.28 17.07 -26.35
C LEU A 101 -9.78 15.84 -25.59
N SER A 102 -8.45 15.68 -25.55
CA SER A 102 -7.79 14.57 -24.84
C SER A 102 -7.51 14.98 -23.40
N THR A 103 -7.88 14.14 -22.44
CA THR A 103 -7.80 14.51 -21.02
C THR A 103 -7.25 13.39 -20.16
N VAL A 104 -6.50 13.76 -19.13
CA VAL A 104 -6.01 12.86 -18.07
C VAL A 104 -6.27 13.52 -16.72
N SER A 105 -6.78 12.77 -15.74
CA SER A 105 -6.85 13.17 -14.34
C SER A 105 -7.43 14.57 -14.12
N GLY A 106 -6.66 15.52 -13.58
CA GLY A 106 -7.05 16.93 -13.42
C GLY A 106 -7.53 17.62 -14.70
N GLY A 107 -6.91 17.32 -15.85
CA GLY A 107 -7.40 17.76 -17.16
C GLY A 107 -8.77 17.16 -17.51
N GLY A 108 -9.04 15.95 -17.03
CA GLY A 108 -10.36 15.30 -17.09
C GLY A 108 -11.43 16.06 -16.33
N TYR A 109 -11.08 16.65 -15.18
CA TYR A 109 -12.01 17.45 -14.36
C TYR A 109 -12.57 18.62 -15.15
N ILE A 110 -11.67 19.43 -15.72
CA ILE A 110 -12.07 20.63 -16.44
C ILE A 110 -12.59 20.33 -17.85
N GLY A 111 -12.04 19.31 -18.52
CA GLY A 111 -12.50 18.90 -19.85
C GLY A 111 -13.92 18.30 -19.80
N SER A 112 -14.23 17.51 -18.77
CA SER A 112 -15.58 16.99 -18.55
C SER A 112 -16.56 18.08 -18.15
N TRP A 113 -16.13 19.09 -17.38
CA TRP A 113 -16.95 20.28 -17.11
C TRP A 113 -17.30 21.04 -18.40
N LEU A 114 -16.32 21.30 -19.27
CA LEU A 114 -16.53 21.99 -20.54
C LEU A 114 -17.47 21.19 -21.45
N THR A 115 -17.24 19.88 -21.58
CA THR A 115 -18.07 18.95 -22.35
C THR A 115 -19.52 18.95 -21.84
N ALA A 116 -19.70 18.86 -20.51
CA ALA A 116 -21.02 18.91 -19.91
C ALA A 116 -21.70 20.28 -20.10
N TRP A 117 -20.93 21.37 -20.15
CA TRP A 117 -21.47 22.70 -20.42
C TRP A 117 -21.98 22.81 -21.86
N PHE A 118 -21.23 22.35 -22.86
CA PHE A 118 -21.72 22.30 -24.24
C PHE A 118 -23.05 21.56 -24.36
N GLN A 119 -23.14 20.37 -23.75
CA GLN A 119 -24.36 19.56 -23.82
C GLN A 119 -25.57 20.24 -23.16
N ARG A 120 -25.36 20.89 -22.01
CA ARG A 120 -26.44 21.58 -21.29
C ARG A 120 -26.83 22.89 -21.94
N GLU A 121 -25.89 23.57 -22.58
CA GLU A 121 -26.17 24.77 -23.34
C GLU A 121 -27.02 24.44 -24.57
N GLN A 122 -26.76 23.32 -25.24
CA GLN A 122 -27.63 22.84 -26.32
C GLN A 122 -29.06 22.60 -25.84
N GLN A 123 -29.22 21.93 -24.68
CA GLN A 123 -30.53 21.73 -24.06
C GLN A 123 -31.22 23.05 -23.69
N ARG A 124 -30.44 24.06 -23.25
CA ARG A 124 -30.94 25.39 -22.88
C ARG A 124 -31.43 26.18 -24.10
N LEU A 125 -30.74 26.08 -25.23
CA LEU A 125 -31.09 26.76 -26.48
C LEU A 125 -32.33 26.15 -27.16
N GLY A 126 -32.67 24.89 -26.83
CA GLY A 126 -33.91 24.23 -27.26
C GLY A 126 -33.76 23.38 -28.54
N ALA A 127 -34.86 22.75 -28.96
CA ALA A 127 -34.88 21.68 -29.97
C ALA A 127 -34.39 22.07 -31.39
N GLY A 128 -34.25 23.36 -31.69
CA GLY A 128 -33.74 23.86 -32.98
C GLY A 128 -32.24 24.18 -32.99
N ALA A 129 -31.56 24.16 -31.85
CA ALA A 129 -30.15 24.53 -31.75
C ALA A 129 -29.23 23.35 -32.07
N THR A 130 -28.26 23.60 -32.94
CA THR A 130 -27.23 22.62 -33.28
C THR A 130 -26.17 22.52 -32.17
N ALA A 131 -25.40 21.43 -32.15
CA ALA A 131 -24.25 21.32 -31.26
C ALA A 131 -23.20 22.44 -31.52
N ASP A 132 -23.13 22.98 -32.75
CA ASP A 132 -22.30 24.14 -33.09
C ASP A 132 -22.80 25.44 -32.42
N ASP A 133 -24.11 25.68 -32.40
CA ASP A 133 -24.69 26.85 -31.73
C ASP A 133 -24.37 26.87 -30.23
N ALA A 134 -24.50 25.71 -29.58
CA ALA A 134 -24.19 25.55 -28.16
C ALA A 134 -22.71 25.81 -27.85
N ARG A 135 -21.80 25.25 -28.67
CA ARG A 135 -20.35 25.45 -28.52
C ARG A 135 -19.97 26.91 -28.73
N GLU A 136 -20.50 27.56 -29.75
CA GLU A 136 -20.25 28.98 -29.99
C GLU A 136 -20.75 29.87 -28.84
N SER A 137 -21.89 29.54 -28.24
CA SER A 137 -22.41 30.26 -27.07
C SER A 137 -21.48 30.14 -25.86
N VAL A 138 -21.02 28.93 -25.55
CA VAL A 138 -20.08 28.69 -24.43
C VAL A 138 -18.72 29.32 -24.70
N ILE A 139 -18.14 29.14 -25.89
CA ILE A 139 -16.86 29.73 -26.28
C ILE A 139 -16.94 31.27 -26.22
N GLY A 140 -18.03 31.86 -26.72
CA GLY A 140 -18.27 33.31 -26.62
C GLY A 140 -18.35 33.80 -25.18
N THR A 141 -19.02 33.04 -24.31
CA THR A 141 -19.09 33.33 -22.88
C THR A 141 -17.70 33.27 -22.24
N LEU A 142 -16.92 32.21 -22.49
CA LEU A 142 -15.54 32.09 -22.00
C LEU A 142 -14.63 33.23 -22.47
N ALA A 143 -14.80 33.67 -23.72
CA ALA A 143 -14.02 34.76 -24.29
C ALA A 143 -14.36 36.12 -23.64
N ALA A 144 -15.60 36.33 -23.21
CA ALA A 144 -16.04 37.60 -22.60
C ALA A 144 -15.52 37.81 -21.16
N VAL A 145 -15.19 36.73 -20.45
CA VAL A 145 -14.71 36.79 -19.06
C VAL A 145 -13.35 37.51 -19.00
N GLY A 146 -13.28 38.60 -18.24
CA GLY A 146 -12.08 39.43 -18.12
C GLY A 146 -11.83 40.39 -19.31
N ALA A 147 -12.78 40.52 -20.24
CA ALA A 147 -12.76 41.46 -21.36
C ALA A 147 -13.78 42.62 -21.18
N GLY A 148 -14.05 43.02 -19.93
CA GLY A 148 -15.00 44.11 -19.59
C GLY A 148 -16.34 43.65 -19.02
N GLN A 149 -16.59 42.34 -18.88
CA GLN A 149 -17.75 41.82 -18.15
C GLN A 149 -17.60 42.05 -16.63
N VAL A 150 -18.60 42.70 -16.01
CA VAL A 150 -18.62 42.99 -14.56
C VAL A 150 -19.00 41.78 -13.71
N VAL A 151 -19.78 40.84 -14.27
CA VAL A 151 -20.30 39.66 -13.55
C VAL A 151 -19.80 38.38 -14.20
N GLU A 152 -19.09 37.57 -13.42
CA GLU A 152 -18.60 36.25 -13.82
C GLU A 152 -19.77 35.29 -14.09
N PRO A 153 -19.73 34.45 -15.15
CA PRO A 153 -20.82 33.53 -15.46
C PRO A 153 -20.99 32.46 -14.36
N PRO A 154 -22.23 32.04 -14.04
CA PRO A 154 -22.49 31.11 -12.94
C PRO A 154 -21.70 29.79 -12.98
N PRO A 155 -21.43 29.18 -14.16
CA PRO A 155 -20.59 27.99 -14.22
C PRO A 155 -19.15 28.17 -13.71
N LEU A 156 -18.56 29.35 -13.89
CA LEU A 156 -17.23 29.66 -13.37
C LEU A 156 -17.26 29.99 -11.88
N GLN A 157 -18.25 30.80 -11.45
CA GLN A 157 -18.44 31.12 -10.04
C GLN A 157 -18.57 29.85 -9.18
N ARG A 158 -19.28 28.83 -9.68
CA ARG A 158 -19.42 27.55 -8.99
C ARG A 158 -18.12 26.76 -8.94
N LEU A 159 -17.36 26.70 -10.03
CA LEU A 159 -16.05 26.03 -9.99
C LEU A 159 -15.14 26.67 -8.93
N ARG A 160 -15.11 28.01 -8.85
CA ARG A 160 -14.36 28.72 -7.81
C ARG A 160 -14.89 28.44 -6.40
N ALA A 161 -16.22 28.46 -6.21
CA ALA A 161 -16.83 28.18 -4.91
C ALA A 161 -16.58 26.75 -4.40
N TYR A 162 -16.30 25.81 -5.30
CA TYR A 162 -15.92 24.43 -4.99
C TYR A 162 -14.43 24.16 -5.26
N SER A 163 -13.56 25.18 -5.16
CA SER A 163 -12.09 25.01 -5.24
C SER A 163 -11.56 24.01 -4.23
N ASN A 164 -12.28 23.75 -3.14
CA ASN A 164 -12.05 22.63 -2.26
C ASN A 164 -13.17 21.59 -2.43
N TYR A 165 -13.06 20.76 -3.47
CA TYR A 165 -14.15 19.87 -3.88
C TYR A 165 -14.40 18.69 -2.93
N LEU A 166 -13.37 18.23 -2.22
CA LEU A 166 -13.45 17.10 -1.28
C LEU A 166 -14.18 17.49 0.01
N SER A 167 -13.88 18.66 0.57
CA SER A 167 -14.55 19.22 1.75
C SER A 167 -14.65 20.74 1.63
N PRO A 168 -15.72 21.27 0.98
CA PRO A 168 -15.85 22.70 0.70
C PRO A 168 -15.77 23.58 1.95
N VAL A 169 -16.29 23.08 3.07
CA VAL A 169 -16.19 23.74 4.38
C VAL A 169 -15.00 23.16 5.13
N ARG A 170 -13.99 24.00 5.39
CA ARG A 170 -12.79 23.64 6.18
C ARG A 170 -13.18 23.30 7.64
N GLY A 171 -12.37 22.45 8.28
CA GLY A 171 -12.58 21.98 9.67
C GLY A 171 -13.40 20.71 9.79
N LEU A 172 -13.92 20.43 11.00
CA LEU A 172 -14.80 19.29 11.33
C LEU A 172 -16.22 19.46 10.75
N SER A 173 -16.31 19.70 9.44
CA SER A 173 -17.58 19.86 8.74
C SER A 173 -18.32 18.53 8.66
N ALA A 174 -19.64 18.60 8.46
CA ALA A 174 -20.45 17.41 8.21
C ALA A 174 -19.96 16.62 6.99
N ASP A 175 -19.43 17.30 5.96
CA ASP A 175 -18.87 16.68 4.75
C ASP A 175 -17.58 15.89 5.07
N PHE A 176 -16.71 16.43 5.93
CA PHE A 176 -15.50 15.75 6.40
C PHE A 176 -15.83 14.54 7.30
N LEU A 177 -16.71 14.71 8.28
CA LEU A 177 -17.13 13.60 9.15
C LEU A 177 -17.85 12.50 8.37
N THR A 178 -18.61 12.86 7.33
CA THR A 178 -19.23 11.90 6.40
C THR A 178 -18.17 11.14 5.61
N LEU A 179 -17.14 11.83 5.09
CA LEU A 179 -16.03 11.19 4.39
C LEU A 179 -15.32 10.19 5.30
N LEU A 180 -15.02 10.62 6.52
CA LEU A 180 -14.42 9.76 7.52
C LEU A 180 -15.29 8.53 7.78
N ALA A 181 -16.57 8.73 8.12
CA ALA A 181 -17.48 7.63 8.47
C ALA A 181 -17.61 6.61 7.32
N ILE A 182 -17.70 7.08 6.07
CA ILE A 182 -17.75 6.22 4.88
C ILE A 182 -16.44 5.46 4.73
N TYR A 183 -15.29 6.13 4.87
CA TYR A 183 -13.99 5.48 4.79
C TYR A 183 -13.85 4.38 5.85
N LEU A 184 -14.17 4.66 7.12
CA LEU A 184 -14.06 3.67 8.20
C LEU A 184 -14.96 2.47 8.01
N ARG A 185 -16.22 2.72 7.61
CA ARG A 185 -17.16 1.67 7.28
C ARG A 185 -16.59 0.79 6.17
N ASN A 186 -16.12 1.40 5.09
CA ASN A 186 -15.58 0.70 3.94
C ASN A 186 -14.28 -0.05 4.27
N LEU A 187 -13.42 0.52 5.12
CA LEU A 187 -12.20 -0.11 5.63
C LEU A 187 -12.53 -1.36 6.45
N ALA A 188 -13.50 -1.27 7.37
CA ALA A 188 -13.94 -2.42 8.17
C ALA A 188 -14.46 -3.56 7.29
N LEU A 189 -15.27 -3.22 6.28
CA LEU A 189 -15.78 -4.19 5.30
C LEU A 189 -14.66 -4.85 4.47
N ASN A 190 -13.66 -4.08 4.04
CA ASN A 190 -12.48 -4.60 3.35
C ASN A 190 -11.67 -5.57 4.25
N TRP A 191 -11.50 -5.21 5.52
CA TRP A 191 -10.82 -6.06 6.51
C TRP A 191 -11.57 -7.36 6.82
N MET A 192 -12.91 -7.35 6.80
CA MET A 192 -13.72 -8.57 6.95
C MET A 192 -13.51 -9.58 5.81
N VAL A 193 -12.93 -9.18 4.67
CA VAL A 193 -12.57 -10.10 3.59
C VAL A 193 -11.09 -10.51 3.70
N LEU A 194 -10.19 -9.55 3.87
CA LEU A 194 -8.73 -9.78 3.80
C LEU A 194 -8.14 -10.38 5.08
N LEU A 195 -8.46 -9.84 6.26
CA LEU A 195 -7.84 -10.27 7.52
C LEU A 195 -8.18 -11.73 7.87
N PRO A 196 -9.41 -12.23 7.69
CA PRO A 196 -9.71 -13.64 7.95
C PRO A 196 -8.87 -14.60 7.12
N VAL A 197 -8.66 -14.31 5.83
CA VAL A 197 -7.82 -15.14 4.97
C VAL A 197 -6.35 -15.04 5.39
N LEU A 198 -5.86 -13.86 5.75
CA LEU A 198 -4.49 -13.68 6.25
C LEU A 198 -4.26 -14.47 7.54
N VAL A 199 -5.21 -14.43 8.48
CA VAL A 199 -5.17 -15.20 9.73
C VAL A 199 -5.27 -16.70 9.44
N ALA A 200 -6.10 -17.13 8.50
CA ALA A 200 -6.19 -18.53 8.10
C ALA A 200 -4.85 -19.06 7.55
N VAL A 201 -4.12 -18.26 6.77
CA VAL A 201 -2.76 -18.60 6.29
C VAL A 201 -1.79 -18.71 7.47
N LEU A 202 -1.83 -17.80 8.44
CA LEU A 202 -0.99 -17.86 9.64
C LEU A 202 -1.30 -19.07 10.54
N LEU A 203 -2.50 -19.65 10.45
CA LEU A 203 -2.87 -20.87 11.15
C LEU A 203 -2.31 -22.14 10.49
N LEU A 204 -1.88 -22.12 9.23
CA LEU A 204 -1.37 -23.31 8.53
C LEU A 204 -0.14 -23.94 9.19
N PRO A 205 0.94 -23.19 9.54
CA PRO A 205 2.08 -23.79 10.24
C PRO A 205 1.72 -24.30 11.63
N ARG A 206 0.71 -23.70 12.28
CA ARG A 206 0.22 -24.15 13.60
C ARG A 206 -0.57 -25.44 13.52
N LEU A 207 -1.46 -25.55 12.54
CA LEU A 207 -2.15 -26.79 12.25
C LEU A 207 -1.13 -27.90 11.95
N HIS A 208 -0.13 -27.60 11.12
CA HIS A 208 0.93 -28.55 10.81
C HIS A 208 1.69 -28.99 12.08
N LEU A 209 2.13 -28.05 12.92
CA LEU A 209 2.82 -28.35 14.18
C LEU A 209 1.95 -29.18 15.15
N ALA A 210 0.68 -28.83 15.29
CA ALA A 210 -0.25 -29.54 16.18
C ALA A 210 -0.47 -31.00 15.73
N VAL A 211 -0.58 -31.24 14.41
CA VAL A 211 -0.70 -32.60 13.86
C VAL A 211 0.59 -33.39 14.06
N LEU A 212 1.76 -32.77 13.89
CA LEU A 212 3.05 -33.42 14.15
C LEU A 212 3.20 -33.89 15.61
N GLN A 213 2.66 -33.12 16.56
CA GLN A 213 2.67 -33.44 17.99
C GLN A 213 1.61 -34.48 18.38
N ALA A 214 0.51 -34.59 17.63
CA ALA A 214 -0.59 -35.51 17.88
C ALA A 214 -0.33 -36.88 17.24
N ALA A 215 0.35 -37.78 17.96
CA ALA A 215 0.53 -39.16 17.51
C ALA A 215 -0.84 -39.87 17.34
N PRO A 216 -1.08 -40.59 16.23
CA PRO A 216 -2.37 -41.25 16.00
C PRO A 216 -2.56 -42.42 16.97
N SER A 217 -3.77 -42.53 17.52
CA SER A 217 -4.17 -43.63 18.40
C SER A 217 -4.53 -44.93 17.65
N SER A 218 -4.61 -44.89 16.31
CA SER A 218 -5.06 -46.01 15.47
C SER A 218 -4.06 -46.32 14.36
N ASP A 219 -3.71 -47.60 14.21
CA ASP A 219 -2.82 -48.11 13.15
C ASP A 219 -3.34 -47.79 11.73
N TRP A 220 -4.67 -47.81 11.54
CA TRP A 220 -5.29 -47.54 10.24
C TRP A 220 -5.04 -46.12 9.74
N VAL A 221 -4.91 -45.15 10.64
CA VAL A 221 -4.60 -43.76 10.27
C VAL A 221 -3.22 -43.66 9.63
N LEU A 222 -2.24 -44.42 10.14
CA LEU A 222 -0.88 -44.43 9.59
C LEU A 222 -0.83 -45.04 8.21
N VAL A 223 -1.51 -46.18 8.03
CA VAL A 223 -1.62 -46.83 6.73
C VAL A 223 -2.32 -45.90 5.74
N LEU A 224 -3.41 -45.25 6.14
CA LEU A 224 -4.13 -44.29 5.30
C LEU A 224 -3.24 -43.12 4.87
N VAL A 225 -2.50 -42.52 5.81
CA VAL A 225 -1.60 -41.38 5.54
C VAL A 225 -0.45 -41.80 4.63
N ALA A 226 0.15 -42.98 4.85
CA ALA A 226 1.21 -43.51 4.00
C ALA A 226 0.70 -43.80 2.57
N VAL A 227 -0.47 -44.44 2.44
CA VAL A 227 -1.10 -44.70 1.14
C VAL A 227 -1.46 -43.38 0.43
N ALA A 228 -2.03 -42.41 1.15
CA ALA A 228 -2.37 -41.11 0.60
C ALA A 228 -1.11 -40.36 0.09
N ALA A 229 0.00 -40.42 0.83
CA ALA A 229 1.26 -39.84 0.40
C ALA A 229 1.76 -40.49 -0.90
N VAL A 230 1.76 -41.82 -0.99
CA VAL A 230 2.16 -42.57 -2.19
C VAL A 230 1.25 -42.23 -3.38
N LEU A 231 -0.06 -42.16 -3.18
CA LEU A 231 -1.01 -41.77 -4.22
C LEU A 231 -0.76 -40.35 -4.72
N CYS A 232 -0.48 -39.40 -3.83
CA CYS A 232 -0.17 -38.02 -4.20
C CYS A 232 1.13 -37.89 -5.00
N VAL A 233 2.18 -38.64 -4.63
CA VAL A 233 3.41 -38.74 -5.44
C VAL A 233 3.12 -39.36 -6.80
N GLY A 234 2.35 -40.46 -6.84
CA GLY A 234 1.96 -41.11 -8.08
C GLY A 234 1.15 -40.20 -9.02
N LEU A 235 0.19 -39.44 -8.48
CA LEU A 235 -0.60 -38.45 -9.21
C LEU A 235 0.29 -37.35 -9.81
N THR A 236 1.25 -36.84 -9.03
CA THR A 236 2.23 -35.86 -9.50
C THR A 236 3.00 -36.43 -10.69
N ILE A 237 3.60 -37.62 -10.55
CA ILE A 237 4.40 -38.26 -11.61
C ILE A 237 3.55 -38.53 -12.86
N ALA A 238 2.34 -39.05 -12.68
CA ALA A 238 1.44 -39.35 -13.79
C ALA A 238 1.01 -38.07 -14.53
N PHE A 239 0.72 -36.99 -13.81
CA PHE A 239 0.43 -35.69 -14.42
C PHE A 239 1.64 -35.20 -15.22
N MET A 240 2.83 -35.20 -14.63
CA MET A 240 4.04 -34.74 -15.31
C MET A 240 4.34 -35.52 -16.58
N ALA A 241 4.22 -36.86 -16.54
CA ALA A 241 4.42 -37.71 -17.72
C ALA A 241 3.40 -37.44 -18.83
N SER A 242 2.17 -37.02 -18.47
CA SER A 242 1.10 -36.70 -19.42
C SER A 242 1.23 -35.32 -20.08
N ASP A 243 1.91 -34.38 -19.42
CA ASP A 243 1.96 -32.95 -19.78
C ASP A 243 3.25 -32.54 -20.53
N LEU A 244 4.12 -33.51 -20.85
CA LEU A 244 5.37 -33.26 -21.56
C LEU A 244 5.14 -32.70 -22.98
N PRO A 245 5.97 -31.73 -23.43
CA PRO A 245 5.88 -31.14 -24.78
C PRO A 245 5.86 -32.20 -25.90
N ALA A 246 5.18 -31.90 -27.01
CA ALA A 246 5.31 -32.74 -28.21
C ALA A 246 6.71 -32.50 -28.84
N PRO A 247 7.42 -33.53 -29.33
CA PRO A 247 8.58 -33.27 -30.17
C PRO A 247 8.12 -32.53 -31.43
N ALA A 248 8.78 -31.42 -31.79
CA ALA A 248 8.48 -30.70 -33.02
C ALA A 248 8.50 -31.68 -34.20
N SER A 249 7.43 -31.71 -34.99
CA SER A 249 7.41 -32.46 -36.24
C SER A 249 8.57 -31.98 -37.10
N ARG A 250 9.48 -32.89 -37.42
CA ARG A 250 10.71 -32.62 -38.17
C ARG A 250 10.46 -32.42 -39.67
N ASP A 251 9.25 -32.07 -40.07
CA ASP A 251 8.87 -31.84 -41.45
C ASP A 251 9.27 -30.41 -41.83
N PRO A 252 10.32 -30.21 -42.64
CA PRO A 252 10.81 -28.88 -43.01
C PRO A 252 9.82 -28.11 -43.89
N ASP A 253 8.85 -28.81 -44.49
CA ASP A 253 7.88 -28.25 -45.44
C ASP A 253 6.51 -27.92 -44.78
N ALA A 254 6.35 -28.17 -43.47
CA ALA A 254 5.15 -27.83 -42.72
C ALA A 254 5.18 -26.35 -42.26
N ASP A 255 4.87 -25.44 -43.17
CA ASP A 255 4.92 -23.97 -42.99
C ASP A 255 3.94 -23.35 -41.96
N ALA A 256 3.35 -24.14 -41.05
CA ALA A 256 2.60 -23.57 -39.92
C ALA A 256 2.57 -24.53 -38.72
N PRO A 257 2.92 -24.07 -37.50
CA PRO A 257 2.56 -24.82 -36.30
C PRO A 257 1.04 -25.01 -36.27
N PRO A 258 0.52 -26.18 -35.87
CA PRO A 258 -0.92 -26.41 -35.80
C PRO A 258 -1.57 -25.32 -34.95
N GLN A 259 -2.49 -24.55 -35.56
CA GLN A 259 -3.13 -23.37 -34.98
C GLN A 259 -3.96 -23.68 -33.71
N ASP A 260 -4.19 -24.95 -33.39
CA ASP A 260 -5.03 -25.44 -32.28
C ASP A 260 -4.24 -26.11 -31.14
N LEU A 261 -2.99 -25.70 -30.88
CA LEU A 261 -2.29 -26.14 -29.66
C LEU A 261 -2.95 -25.50 -28.42
N ARG A 262 -3.77 -26.29 -27.71
CA ARG A 262 -4.31 -25.92 -26.39
C ARG A 262 -3.15 -25.55 -25.47
N GLN A 263 -3.04 -24.28 -25.09
CA GLN A 263 -2.18 -23.83 -24.00
C GLN A 263 -2.97 -23.94 -22.68
N PRO A 264 -2.77 -25.00 -21.86
CA PRO A 264 -3.46 -25.09 -20.59
C PRO A 264 -3.06 -23.92 -19.68
N PRO A 265 -3.99 -23.36 -18.89
CA PRO A 265 -3.66 -22.30 -17.94
C PRO A 265 -2.70 -22.84 -16.87
N ALA A 266 -1.83 -21.98 -16.34
CA ALA A 266 -0.84 -22.36 -15.30
C ALA A 266 -1.45 -22.98 -14.04
N SER A 267 -2.75 -22.74 -13.79
CA SER A 267 -3.51 -23.37 -12.71
C SER A 267 -3.65 -24.89 -12.89
N GLU A 268 -3.71 -25.40 -14.12
CA GLU A 268 -3.77 -26.85 -14.36
C GLU A 268 -2.50 -27.56 -13.85
N PHE A 269 -1.32 -26.99 -14.12
CA PHE A 269 -0.05 -27.52 -13.59
C PHE A 269 -0.01 -27.46 -12.07
N THR A 270 -0.43 -26.34 -11.49
CA THR A 270 -0.44 -26.15 -10.04
C THR A 270 -1.33 -27.17 -9.35
N ILE A 271 -2.53 -27.42 -9.88
CA ILE A 271 -3.51 -28.36 -9.31
C ILE A 271 -3.09 -29.82 -9.57
N GLY A 272 -2.55 -30.12 -10.75
CA GLY A 272 -2.23 -31.49 -11.17
C GLY A 272 -0.90 -32.02 -10.66
N ALA A 273 0.09 -31.15 -10.41
CA ALA A 273 1.43 -31.55 -9.96
C ALA A 273 1.80 -30.92 -8.61
N THR A 274 1.77 -29.59 -8.49
CA THR A 274 2.31 -28.91 -7.30
C THR A 274 1.52 -29.21 -6.02
N VAL A 275 0.18 -29.13 -6.07
CA VAL A 275 -0.67 -29.38 -4.89
C VAL A 275 -0.54 -30.82 -4.37
N PRO A 276 -0.66 -31.87 -5.21
CA PRO A 276 -0.44 -33.24 -4.76
C PRO A 276 0.96 -33.45 -4.19
N LEU A 277 2.00 -32.87 -4.79
CA LEU A 277 3.37 -33.00 -4.29
C LEU A 277 3.55 -32.38 -2.91
N VAL A 278 3.02 -31.17 -2.70
CA VAL A 278 3.05 -30.49 -1.40
C VAL A 278 2.29 -31.30 -0.35
N LEU A 279 1.12 -31.84 -0.72
CA LEU A 279 0.34 -32.71 0.16
C LEU A 279 1.12 -33.97 0.52
N ALA A 280 1.78 -34.63 -0.44
CA ALA A 280 2.63 -35.79 -0.19
C ALA A 280 3.75 -35.45 0.80
N ALA A 281 4.43 -34.31 0.61
CA ALA A 281 5.50 -33.89 1.51
C ALA A 281 4.99 -33.54 2.92
N VAL A 282 3.80 -32.94 3.05
CA VAL A 282 3.16 -32.72 4.36
C VAL A 282 2.83 -34.05 5.05
N LEU A 283 2.24 -35.01 4.33
CA LEU A 283 1.88 -36.32 4.88
C LEU A 283 3.12 -37.14 5.27
N LEU A 284 4.19 -37.08 4.47
CA LEU A 284 5.47 -37.72 4.79
C LEU A 284 6.15 -37.06 6.00
N ALA A 285 6.06 -35.74 6.15
CA ALA A 285 6.54 -35.06 7.35
C ALA A 285 5.80 -35.54 8.61
N TRP A 286 4.48 -35.71 8.52
CA TRP A 286 3.66 -36.28 9.61
C TRP A 286 4.07 -37.69 9.97
N LEU A 287 4.17 -38.58 8.97
CA LEU A 287 4.61 -39.96 9.16
C LEU A 287 5.98 -40.03 9.84
N GLY A 288 6.93 -39.19 9.38
CA GLY A 288 8.27 -39.11 9.97
C GLY A 288 8.27 -38.69 11.43
N ALA A 289 7.48 -37.69 11.82
CA ALA A 289 7.38 -37.26 13.21
C ALA A 289 6.75 -38.33 14.11
N TRP A 290 5.64 -38.94 13.68
CA TRP A 290 4.95 -39.96 14.48
C TRP A 290 5.80 -41.21 14.70
N LEU A 291 6.56 -41.63 13.69
CA LEU A 291 7.52 -42.73 13.83
C LEU A 291 8.69 -42.37 14.76
N SER A 292 9.07 -41.09 14.83
CA SER A 292 10.23 -40.61 15.61
C SER A 292 9.91 -40.38 17.10
N VAL A 293 8.72 -39.85 17.42
CA VAL A 293 8.32 -39.45 18.79
C VAL A 293 7.78 -40.62 19.64
N SER A 294 7.37 -41.72 19.02
CA SER A 294 6.82 -42.89 19.72
C SER A 294 7.88 -43.58 20.59
N SER A 295 7.71 -43.54 21.92
CA SER A 295 8.55 -44.26 22.87
C SER A 295 8.36 -45.78 22.75
N PRO A 296 9.43 -46.61 22.86
CA PRO A 296 9.32 -48.07 22.93
C PRO A 296 8.38 -48.55 24.04
N ASP A 297 8.26 -47.79 25.13
CA ASP A 297 7.50 -48.16 26.33
C ASP A 297 6.15 -47.42 26.45
N GLY A 298 5.76 -46.64 25.43
CA GLY A 298 4.51 -45.87 25.43
C GLY A 298 3.31 -46.64 24.87
N PRO A 299 2.06 -46.21 25.12
CA PRO A 299 0.82 -46.84 24.61
C PRO A 299 0.59 -46.58 23.10
N ALA A 300 1.66 -46.42 22.32
CA ALA A 300 1.60 -46.16 20.89
C ALA A 300 1.05 -47.38 20.12
N ALA A 301 0.45 -47.13 18.97
CA ALA A 301 -0.21 -48.16 18.18
C ALA A 301 0.79 -49.26 17.73
N PRO A 302 0.45 -50.56 17.80
CA PRO A 302 1.37 -51.67 17.52
C PRO A 302 2.07 -51.61 16.14
N ALA A 303 1.40 -51.06 15.12
CA ALA A 303 2.01 -50.90 13.81
C ALA A 303 3.12 -49.84 13.80
N LEU A 304 3.04 -48.77 14.62
CA LEU A 304 4.12 -47.78 14.74
C LEU A 304 5.42 -48.42 15.21
N GLN A 305 5.32 -49.26 16.25
CA GLN A 305 6.48 -49.94 16.79
C GLN A 305 7.05 -50.92 15.78
N THR A 306 6.18 -51.68 15.09
CA THR A 306 6.58 -52.63 14.03
C THR A 306 7.29 -51.93 12.87
N TRP A 307 6.77 -50.78 12.41
CA TRP A 307 7.37 -50.03 11.31
C TRP A 307 8.68 -49.38 11.74
N ARG A 308 8.73 -48.85 12.97
CA ARG A 308 9.95 -48.26 13.55
C ARG A 308 11.06 -49.30 13.71
N THR A 309 10.75 -50.48 14.23
CA THR A 309 11.73 -51.56 14.36
C THR A 309 12.19 -52.04 12.99
N TRP A 310 11.29 -52.26 12.04
CA TRP A 310 11.64 -52.62 10.67
C TRP A 310 12.54 -51.57 9.97
N LEU A 311 12.31 -50.28 10.21
CA LEU A 311 13.13 -49.19 9.65
C LEU A 311 14.52 -49.05 10.29
N LEU A 312 14.67 -49.47 11.55
CA LEU A 312 15.89 -49.30 12.35
C LEU A 312 16.62 -50.60 12.69
N ASP A 313 16.09 -51.75 12.27
CA ASP A 313 16.60 -53.06 12.67
C ASP A 313 18.09 -53.17 12.34
N ARG A 314 18.90 -53.33 13.38
CA ARG A 314 20.36 -53.35 13.27
C ARG A 314 20.87 -54.68 12.72
N ASP A 315 20.12 -55.76 12.94
CA ASP A 315 20.52 -57.11 12.51
C ASP A 315 20.23 -57.34 11.02
N ASP A 316 19.34 -56.55 10.41
CA ASP A 316 18.92 -56.66 9.00
C ASP A 316 18.96 -55.30 8.23
N SER A 317 19.83 -54.39 8.69
CA SER A 317 19.91 -52.98 8.28
C SER A 317 20.08 -52.69 6.78
N TRP A 318 20.48 -53.67 5.97
CA TRP A 318 20.61 -53.54 4.51
C TRP A 318 19.28 -53.70 3.75
N ARG A 319 18.25 -54.30 4.36
CA ARG A 319 16.97 -54.60 3.67
C ARG A 319 16.05 -53.39 3.54
N ALA A 320 15.94 -52.58 4.59
CA ALA A 320 15.09 -51.37 4.57
C ALA A 320 15.42 -50.42 3.41
N PRO A 321 16.69 -50.00 3.16
CA PRO A 321 17.00 -49.13 2.02
C PRO A 321 16.65 -49.78 0.67
N LEU A 322 16.80 -51.11 0.53
CA LEU A 322 16.43 -51.81 -0.70
C LEU A 322 14.93 -51.77 -0.99
N TRP A 323 14.07 -51.87 0.03
CA TRP A 323 12.62 -51.75 -0.14
C TRP A 323 12.20 -50.33 -0.55
N PHE A 324 12.86 -49.29 -0.02
CA PHE A 324 12.62 -47.92 -0.45
C PHE A 324 13.11 -47.67 -1.88
N VAL A 325 14.27 -48.21 -2.25
CA VAL A 325 14.79 -48.17 -3.63
C VAL A 325 13.82 -48.86 -4.59
N ALA A 326 13.38 -50.09 -4.26
CA ALA A 326 12.45 -50.85 -5.08
C ALA A 326 11.07 -50.18 -5.16
N GLY A 327 10.52 -49.75 -4.03
CA GLY A 327 9.24 -49.05 -3.96
C GLY A 327 9.25 -47.73 -4.72
N GLY A 328 10.31 -46.94 -4.57
CA GLY A 328 10.52 -45.71 -5.34
C GLY A 328 10.60 -45.95 -6.84
N ALA A 329 11.38 -46.95 -7.27
CA ALA A 329 11.49 -47.34 -8.67
C ALA A 329 10.15 -47.82 -9.24
N VAL A 330 9.44 -48.71 -8.54
CA VAL A 330 8.12 -49.22 -8.97
C VAL A 330 7.10 -48.10 -9.07
N LEU A 331 7.03 -47.20 -8.08
CA LEU A 331 6.10 -46.07 -8.08
C LEU A 331 6.34 -45.16 -9.30
N HIS A 332 7.59 -44.80 -9.58
CA HIS A 332 7.93 -43.96 -10.73
C HIS A 332 7.64 -44.66 -12.05
N GLY A 333 7.97 -45.95 -12.16
CA GLY A 333 7.69 -46.75 -13.35
C GLY A 333 6.19 -46.87 -13.64
N VAL A 334 5.40 -47.30 -12.66
CA VAL A 334 3.94 -47.47 -12.80
C VAL A 334 3.24 -46.14 -13.06
N ALA A 335 3.51 -45.11 -12.25
CA ALA A 335 2.88 -43.80 -12.42
C ALA A 335 3.28 -43.13 -13.75
N GLY A 336 4.55 -43.26 -14.15
CA GLY A 336 5.03 -42.78 -15.44
C GLY A 336 4.34 -43.46 -16.63
N LEU A 337 4.13 -44.78 -16.56
CA LEU A 337 3.41 -45.54 -17.59
C LEU A 337 1.92 -45.14 -17.65
N LEU A 338 1.24 -45.04 -16.50
CA LEU A 338 -0.15 -44.60 -16.43
C LEU A 338 -0.31 -43.19 -17.02
N GLY A 339 0.57 -42.26 -16.65
CA GLY A 339 0.57 -40.90 -17.18
C GLY A 339 0.83 -40.84 -18.69
N GLY A 340 1.87 -41.54 -19.15
CA GLY A 340 2.29 -41.55 -20.55
C GLY A 340 1.34 -42.26 -21.50
N HIS A 341 0.69 -43.36 -21.07
CA HIS A 341 -0.16 -44.19 -21.94
C HIS A 341 -1.66 -43.96 -21.75
N LEU A 342 -2.14 -43.67 -20.53
CA LEU A 342 -3.58 -43.51 -20.26
C LEU A 342 -4.00 -42.03 -20.25
N LEU A 343 -3.24 -41.17 -19.57
CA LEU A 343 -3.62 -39.76 -19.39
C LEU A 343 -3.21 -38.87 -20.58
N ARG A 344 -2.05 -39.11 -21.18
CA ARG A 344 -1.53 -38.32 -22.30
C ARG A 344 -2.46 -38.26 -23.52
N PRO A 345 -3.05 -39.37 -24.01
CA PRO A 345 -3.95 -39.31 -25.17
C PRO A 345 -5.18 -38.43 -24.94
N TRP A 346 -5.66 -38.35 -23.70
CA TRP A 346 -6.83 -37.55 -23.34
C TRP A 346 -6.48 -36.07 -23.10
N ARG A 347 -5.30 -35.78 -22.53
CA ARG A 347 -4.84 -34.41 -22.25
C ARG A 347 -4.24 -33.72 -23.48
N ASN A 348 -3.46 -34.46 -24.27
CA ASN A 348 -2.65 -33.96 -25.38
C ASN A 348 -2.93 -34.76 -26.66
N ALA A 349 -4.17 -34.70 -27.16
CA ALA A 349 -4.64 -35.46 -28.33
C ALA A 349 -3.86 -35.18 -29.63
N VAL A 350 -3.22 -34.00 -29.74
CA VAL A 350 -2.38 -33.59 -30.89
C VAL A 350 -0.95 -34.11 -30.76
N ALA A 351 -0.48 -34.41 -29.54
CA ALA A 351 0.85 -34.97 -29.31
C ALA A 351 0.77 -36.49 -29.44
N GLY A 352 1.25 -37.04 -30.57
CA GLY A 352 1.36 -38.49 -30.75
C GLY A 352 2.02 -39.20 -29.56
N GLN A 353 1.76 -40.51 -29.41
CA GLN A 353 2.38 -41.28 -28.33
C GLN A 353 3.91 -41.23 -28.44
N ARG A 354 4.58 -40.70 -27.40
CA ARG A 354 6.03 -40.88 -27.26
C ARG A 354 6.29 -42.35 -26.94
N GLN A 355 7.03 -43.05 -27.80
CA GLN A 355 7.50 -44.39 -27.48
C GLN A 355 8.47 -44.29 -26.30
N ALA A 356 8.10 -44.86 -25.16
CA ALA A 356 8.98 -44.97 -24.00
C ALA A 356 10.13 -45.90 -24.37
N THR A 357 11.30 -45.34 -24.70
CA THR A 357 12.49 -46.14 -24.97
C THR A 357 12.99 -46.74 -23.66
N TRP A 358 13.56 -47.96 -23.73
CA TRP A 358 14.12 -48.63 -22.56
C TRP A 358 15.09 -47.76 -21.73
N PRO A 359 15.96 -46.92 -22.33
CA PRO A 359 16.82 -46.00 -21.57
C PRO A 359 16.06 -44.94 -20.77
N VAL A 360 14.94 -44.41 -21.30
CA VAL A 360 14.09 -43.45 -20.58
C VAL A 360 13.38 -44.15 -19.42
N MET A 361 12.89 -45.37 -19.63
CA MET A 361 12.28 -46.15 -18.56
C MET A 361 13.28 -46.48 -17.46
N LEU A 362 14.52 -46.84 -17.82
CA LEU A 362 15.61 -47.02 -16.87
C LEU A 362 15.93 -45.73 -16.09
N ALA A 363 15.96 -44.57 -16.77
CA ALA A 363 16.18 -43.28 -16.10
C ALA A 363 15.07 -42.95 -15.09
N VAL A 364 13.80 -43.25 -15.42
CA VAL A 364 12.64 -43.08 -14.52
C VAL A 364 12.75 -44.00 -13.30
N LEU A 365 13.11 -45.28 -13.50
CA LEU A 365 13.32 -46.23 -12.40
C LEU A 365 14.48 -45.79 -11.50
N LEU A 366 15.60 -45.35 -12.08
CA LEU A 366 16.78 -44.87 -11.35
C LEU A 366 16.48 -43.57 -10.58
N SER A 367 15.71 -42.64 -11.15
CA SER A 367 15.27 -41.45 -10.40
C SER A 367 14.39 -41.82 -9.21
N GLY A 368 13.51 -42.82 -9.38
CA GLY A 368 12.70 -43.35 -8.30
C GLY A 368 13.53 -44.03 -7.21
N ALA A 369 14.56 -44.78 -7.60
CA ALA A 369 15.53 -45.38 -6.68
C ALA A 369 16.29 -44.31 -5.86
N VAL A 370 16.75 -43.23 -6.52
CA VAL A 370 17.42 -42.09 -5.86
C VAL A 370 16.46 -41.39 -4.88
N GLY A 371 15.22 -41.11 -5.29
CA GLY A 371 14.21 -40.55 -4.39
C GLY A 371 13.91 -41.46 -3.20
N GLY A 372 13.83 -42.78 -3.43
CA GLY A 372 13.63 -43.79 -2.40
C GLY A 372 14.73 -43.83 -1.35
N VAL A 373 16.00 -43.89 -1.77
CA VAL A 373 17.13 -43.93 -0.82
C VAL A 373 17.27 -42.63 -0.03
N LEU A 374 17.02 -41.46 -0.66
CA LEU A 374 17.03 -40.17 0.03
C LEU A 374 15.89 -40.05 1.05
N LEU A 375 14.70 -40.54 0.70
CA LEU A 375 13.55 -40.58 1.61
C LEU A 375 13.82 -41.50 2.81
N TRP A 376 14.37 -42.70 2.57
CA TRP A 376 14.82 -43.59 3.63
C TRP A 376 15.84 -42.91 4.53
N TRP A 377 16.87 -42.27 3.96
CA TRP A 377 17.91 -41.58 4.72
C TRP A 377 17.34 -40.48 5.62
N LEU A 378 16.44 -39.62 5.10
CA LEU A 378 15.78 -38.58 5.89
C LEU A 378 14.90 -39.17 7.00
N LEU A 379 14.14 -40.22 6.70
CA LEU A 379 13.27 -40.86 7.67
C LEU A 379 14.08 -41.54 8.79
N SER A 380 15.14 -42.27 8.43
CA SER A 380 16.07 -42.87 9.38
C SER A 380 16.74 -41.81 10.26
N LEU A 381 17.16 -40.67 9.69
CA LEU A 381 17.74 -39.57 10.45
C LEU A 381 16.76 -38.99 11.48
N ALA A 382 15.49 -38.81 11.09
CA ALA A 382 14.44 -38.33 11.98
C ALA A 382 14.20 -39.30 13.14
N ILE A 383 14.09 -40.61 12.86
CA ILE A 383 13.79 -41.62 13.88
C ILE A 383 14.99 -41.82 14.82
N GLN A 384 16.22 -41.86 14.30
CA GLN A 384 17.44 -41.99 15.11
C GLN A 384 17.62 -40.82 16.09
N ASN A 385 17.21 -39.61 15.70
CA ASN A 385 17.31 -38.41 16.52
C ASN A 385 15.98 -38.05 17.21
N GLY A 386 15.09 -39.03 17.44
CA GLY A 386 13.73 -38.79 17.93
C GLY A 386 13.64 -37.92 19.20
N ALA A 387 14.56 -38.08 20.16
CA ALA A 387 14.60 -37.25 21.37
C ALA A 387 14.92 -35.77 21.08
N ALA A 388 15.90 -35.51 20.20
CA ALA A 388 16.25 -34.16 19.76
C ALA A 388 15.13 -33.54 18.90
N LEU A 389 14.48 -34.36 18.07
CA LEU A 389 13.35 -33.96 17.23
C LEU A 389 12.11 -33.62 18.08
N GLN A 390 11.86 -34.36 19.15
CA GLN A 390 10.79 -34.07 20.11
C GLN A 390 11.04 -32.74 20.85
N ALA A 391 12.29 -32.48 21.27
CA ALA A 391 12.67 -31.20 21.86
C ALA A 391 12.61 -30.02 20.86
N GLY A 392 12.84 -30.30 19.57
CA GLY A 392 12.92 -29.33 18.49
C GLY A 392 11.76 -29.35 17.49
N MET A 393 10.56 -29.80 17.87
CA MET A 393 9.44 -30.05 16.94
C MET A 393 9.07 -28.83 16.07
N GLY A 394 9.22 -27.61 16.60
CA GLY A 394 9.02 -26.38 15.83
C GLY A 394 9.98 -26.23 14.65
N TRP A 395 11.25 -26.63 14.82
CA TRP A 395 12.24 -26.64 13.74
C TRP A 395 11.95 -27.72 12.71
N TYR A 396 11.52 -28.91 13.15
CA TYR A 396 11.06 -29.95 12.25
C TYR A 396 9.88 -29.46 11.39
N ALA A 397 8.86 -28.84 12.00
CA ALA A 397 7.73 -28.24 11.28
C ALA A 397 8.14 -27.15 10.26
N THR A 398 9.25 -26.44 10.53
CA THR A 398 9.78 -25.38 9.66
C THR A 398 10.55 -25.95 8.46
N LEU A 399 11.33 -27.02 8.67
CA LEU A 399 12.31 -27.54 7.70
C LEU A 399 11.87 -28.82 6.96
N ALA A 400 10.99 -29.63 7.54
CA ALA A 400 10.63 -30.93 6.98
C ALA A 400 10.05 -30.82 5.56
N LEU A 401 9.11 -29.88 5.34
CA LEU A 401 8.49 -29.67 4.03
C LEU A 401 9.52 -29.22 2.97
N PRO A 402 10.34 -28.16 3.19
CA PRO A 402 11.43 -27.79 2.27
C PRO A 402 12.38 -28.96 1.97
N CYS A 403 12.80 -29.71 2.99
CA CYS A 403 13.71 -30.85 2.82
C CYS A 403 13.10 -31.97 1.97
N LEU A 404 11.83 -32.29 2.18
CA LEU A 404 11.12 -33.29 1.38
C LEU A 404 10.94 -32.82 -0.07
N LEU A 405 10.63 -31.55 -0.31
CA LEU A 405 10.59 -30.97 -1.66
C LEU A 405 11.98 -31.01 -2.33
N MET A 406 13.08 -30.86 -1.57
CA MET A 406 14.44 -31.06 -2.08
C MET A 406 14.73 -32.51 -2.49
N VAL A 407 14.14 -33.51 -1.83
CA VAL A 407 14.26 -34.92 -2.28
C VAL A 407 13.64 -35.12 -3.65
N PHE A 408 12.44 -34.56 -3.88
CA PHE A 408 11.78 -34.62 -5.19
C PHE A 408 12.58 -33.85 -6.25
N TRP A 409 13.14 -32.69 -5.89
CA TRP A 409 14.05 -31.95 -6.76
C TRP A 409 15.31 -32.75 -7.12
N ALA A 410 15.91 -33.46 -6.16
CA ALA A 410 17.08 -34.30 -6.41
C ALA A 410 16.75 -35.50 -7.32
N GLY A 411 15.60 -36.15 -7.08
CA GLY A 411 15.08 -37.21 -7.96
C GLY A 411 14.84 -36.72 -9.39
N LEU A 412 14.23 -35.53 -9.54
CA LEU A 412 14.03 -34.91 -10.85
C LEU A 412 15.35 -34.52 -11.52
N THR A 413 16.31 -34.00 -10.76
CA THR A 413 17.64 -33.67 -11.26
C THR A 413 18.38 -34.92 -11.76
N ALA A 414 18.27 -36.03 -11.04
CA ALA A 414 18.78 -37.32 -11.50
C ALA A 414 18.09 -37.77 -12.80
N LEU A 415 16.77 -37.62 -12.91
CA LEU A 415 16.03 -37.91 -14.14
C LEU A 415 16.55 -37.07 -15.32
N ILE A 416 16.74 -35.76 -15.15
CA ILE A 416 17.27 -34.86 -16.18
C ILE A 416 18.69 -35.29 -16.60
N ALA A 417 19.55 -35.60 -15.63
CA ALA A 417 20.93 -36.01 -15.89
C ALA A 417 21.00 -37.34 -16.66
N LEU A 418 20.22 -38.34 -16.25
CA LEU A 418 20.18 -39.67 -16.85
C LEU A 418 19.49 -39.69 -18.22
N SER A 419 18.50 -38.82 -18.44
CA SER A 419 17.79 -38.70 -19.70
C SER A 419 18.46 -37.75 -20.71
N ARG A 420 19.63 -37.17 -20.39
CA ARG A 420 20.36 -36.20 -21.24
C ARG A 420 20.43 -36.61 -22.72
N ARG A 421 20.72 -37.87 -23.02
CA ARG A 421 20.90 -38.36 -24.40
C ARG A 421 19.59 -38.59 -25.16
N PHE A 422 18.45 -38.59 -24.47
CA PHE A 422 17.14 -39.01 -25.01
C PHE A 422 16.05 -37.94 -24.88
N GLY A 423 16.24 -36.93 -24.02
CA GLY A 423 15.34 -35.79 -23.86
C GLY A 423 15.71 -34.61 -24.76
N THR A 424 14.70 -33.83 -25.13
CA THR A 424 14.87 -32.56 -25.87
C THR A 424 15.27 -31.42 -24.92
N GLU A 425 15.72 -30.29 -25.45
CA GLU A 425 15.95 -29.08 -24.65
C GLU A 425 14.64 -28.57 -24.02
N ASP A 426 13.53 -28.64 -24.78
CA ASP A 426 12.19 -28.29 -24.30
C ASP A 426 11.75 -29.13 -23.10
N ASP A 427 12.04 -30.43 -23.11
CA ASP A 427 11.78 -31.30 -21.97
C ASP A 427 12.56 -30.84 -20.73
N ARG A 428 13.84 -30.49 -20.90
CA ARG A 428 14.69 -30.06 -19.77
C ARG A 428 14.22 -28.74 -19.18
N GLU A 429 13.83 -27.78 -20.02
CA GLU A 429 13.25 -26.51 -19.57
C GLU A 429 11.93 -26.74 -18.83
N TRP A 430 11.07 -27.63 -19.33
CA TRP A 430 9.82 -28.02 -18.65
C TRP A 430 10.11 -28.59 -17.26
N TRP A 431 11.04 -29.53 -17.14
CA TRP A 431 11.44 -30.11 -15.86
C TRP A 431 12.06 -29.06 -14.92
N ALA A 432 12.88 -28.14 -15.44
CA ALA A 432 13.47 -27.06 -14.64
C ALA A 432 12.42 -26.10 -14.08
N ARG A 433 11.40 -25.73 -14.87
CA ARG A 433 10.28 -24.89 -14.40
C ARG A 433 9.44 -25.59 -13.34
N ALA A 434 9.17 -26.89 -13.52
CA ALA A 434 8.48 -27.69 -12.52
C ALA A 434 9.25 -27.68 -11.19
N ALA A 435 10.55 -27.98 -11.21
CA ALA A 435 11.44 -27.90 -10.05
C ALA A 435 11.44 -26.51 -9.39
N GLY A 436 11.54 -25.44 -10.19
CA GLY A 436 11.53 -24.06 -9.71
C GLY A 436 10.25 -23.71 -8.95
N SER A 437 9.09 -24.19 -9.43
CA SER A 437 7.82 -23.99 -8.75
C SER A 437 7.77 -24.62 -7.36
N TRP A 438 8.32 -25.83 -7.20
CA TRP A 438 8.33 -26.56 -5.92
C TRP A 438 9.30 -25.96 -4.92
N LEU A 439 10.49 -25.58 -5.38
CA LEU A 439 11.46 -24.85 -4.55
C LEU A 439 10.87 -23.52 -4.07
N GLY A 440 10.14 -22.82 -4.95
CA GLY A 440 9.40 -21.61 -4.57
C GLY A 440 8.40 -21.86 -3.44
N VAL A 441 7.60 -22.94 -3.51
CA VAL A 441 6.69 -23.33 -2.42
C VAL A 441 7.46 -23.66 -1.14
N GLY A 442 8.58 -24.36 -1.23
CA GLY A 442 9.45 -24.66 -0.10
C GLY A 442 9.96 -23.39 0.61
N VAL A 443 10.41 -22.40 -0.17
CA VAL A 443 10.84 -21.09 0.38
C VAL A 443 9.68 -20.35 1.03
N VAL A 444 8.50 -20.31 0.41
CA VAL A 444 7.32 -19.66 0.97
C VAL A 444 6.91 -20.32 2.29
N TRP A 445 6.88 -21.65 2.36
CA TRP A 445 6.61 -22.36 3.60
C TRP A 445 7.66 -22.07 4.67
N PHE A 446 8.96 -22.14 4.31
CA PHE A 446 10.04 -21.86 5.25
C PHE A 446 9.89 -20.48 5.88
N LEU A 447 9.66 -19.44 5.06
CA LEU A 447 9.47 -18.07 5.54
C LEU A 447 8.20 -17.93 6.40
N LEU A 448 7.09 -18.54 5.98
CA LEU A 448 5.83 -18.53 6.72
C LEU A 448 5.95 -19.24 8.06
N ALA A 449 6.55 -20.44 8.10
CA ALA A 449 6.77 -21.21 9.31
C ALA A 449 7.80 -20.53 10.23
N LEU A 450 8.84 -19.90 9.67
CA LEU A 450 9.78 -19.09 10.44
C LEU A 450 9.07 -17.91 11.10
N LEU A 451 8.25 -17.16 10.35
CA LEU A 451 7.44 -16.05 10.85
C LEU A 451 6.44 -16.49 11.93
N VAL A 452 5.78 -17.63 11.73
CA VAL A 452 4.70 -18.10 12.60
C VAL A 452 5.25 -18.82 13.82
N ILE A 453 6.25 -19.69 13.69
CA ILE A 453 6.70 -20.57 14.78
C ILE A 453 7.92 -19.97 15.49
N GLN A 454 8.95 -19.58 14.74
CA GLN A 454 10.28 -19.28 15.31
C GLN A 454 10.46 -17.80 15.68
N LEU A 455 10.03 -16.89 14.80
CA LEU A 455 10.28 -15.46 14.94
C LEU A 455 9.72 -14.87 16.26
N PRO A 456 8.50 -15.20 16.71
CA PRO A 456 7.99 -14.67 17.97
C PRO A 456 8.78 -15.19 19.18
N VAL A 457 9.24 -16.45 19.14
CA VAL A 457 10.09 -17.01 20.20
C VAL A 457 11.40 -16.22 20.30
N TRP A 458 12.04 -15.95 19.15
CA TRP A 458 13.26 -15.14 19.09
C TRP A 458 13.03 -13.70 19.53
N LEU A 459 12.01 -13.02 18.99
CA LEU A 459 11.69 -11.64 19.36
C LEU A 459 11.44 -11.51 20.86
N LEU A 460 10.64 -12.40 21.45
CA LEU A 460 10.35 -12.36 22.89
C LEU A 460 11.55 -12.78 23.76
N SER A 461 12.58 -13.41 23.18
CA SER A 461 13.81 -13.79 23.87
C SER A 461 14.89 -12.69 23.92
N ILE A 462 14.69 -11.56 23.22
CA ILE A 462 15.67 -10.47 23.23
C ILE A 462 15.69 -9.81 24.63
N GLU A 463 16.82 -9.88 25.31
CA GLU A 463 16.99 -9.38 26.69
C GLU A 463 16.56 -7.93 26.86
N TRP A 464 16.88 -7.05 25.90
CA TRP A 464 16.45 -5.66 25.94
C TRP A 464 14.92 -5.51 25.98
N LEU A 465 14.18 -6.32 25.21
CA LEU A 465 12.70 -6.31 25.23
C LEU A 465 12.13 -6.78 26.57
N GLN A 466 12.89 -7.57 27.31
CA GLN A 466 12.56 -8.03 28.67
C GLN A 466 12.92 -7.01 29.76
N THR A 467 13.32 -5.78 29.40
CA THR A 467 13.38 -4.66 30.35
C THR A 467 12.07 -3.87 30.35
N PRO A 468 11.65 -3.23 31.46
CA PRO A 468 10.46 -2.37 31.46
C PRO A 468 10.54 -1.22 30.44
N ALA A 469 11.75 -0.69 30.20
CA ALA A 469 12.00 0.31 29.18
C ALA A 469 11.85 -0.27 27.76
N GLY A 470 12.44 -1.44 27.48
CA GLY A 470 12.30 -2.16 26.21
C GLY A 470 10.86 -2.59 25.91
N ALA A 471 10.15 -3.14 26.89
CA ALA A 471 8.75 -3.52 26.75
C ALA A 471 7.83 -2.32 26.48
N LYS A 472 8.04 -1.19 27.18
CA LYS A 472 7.31 0.06 26.90
C LYS A 472 7.67 0.65 25.54
N THR A 473 8.95 0.69 25.19
CA THR A 473 9.42 1.24 23.91
C THR A 473 9.11 0.35 22.72
N ALA A 474 8.96 -0.96 22.89
CA ALA A 474 8.55 -1.91 21.84
C ALA A 474 7.04 -2.14 21.79
N GLY A 475 6.32 -2.02 22.90
CA GLY A 475 4.85 -1.97 22.91
C GLY A 475 4.35 -0.67 22.31
N ALA A 476 4.92 0.47 22.72
CA ALA A 476 4.76 1.74 22.02
C ALA A 476 5.35 1.64 20.63
N GLY A 477 6.49 0.97 20.46
CA GLY A 477 7.27 0.79 19.24
C GLY A 477 6.60 -0.02 18.16
N ALA A 478 5.83 -1.07 18.45
CA ALA A 478 5.13 -1.90 17.47
C ALA A 478 3.80 -1.26 17.05
N ALA A 479 3.10 -0.62 18.00
CA ALA A 479 1.99 0.29 17.68
C ALA A 479 2.49 1.54 16.94
N ALA A 480 3.74 1.94 17.20
CA ALA A 480 4.41 3.04 16.55
C ALA A 480 5.08 2.68 15.22
N LEU A 481 5.54 1.44 15.00
CA LEU A 481 6.42 1.10 13.87
C LEU A 481 5.66 1.10 12.55
N GLY A 482 4.33 1.00 12.59
CA GLY A 482 3.50 1.10 11.40
C GLY A 482 3.11 2.55 11.05
N VAL A 483 2.91 3.41 12.05
CA VAL A 483 2.29 4.73 11.86
C VAL A 483 3.08 5.87 12.53
N LEU A 484 3.63 5.69 13.74
CA LEU A 484 4.53 6.67 14.39
C LEU A 484 6.00 6.63 13.93
N THR A 485 6.59 5.58 13.34
CA THR A 485 7.98 5.71 12.84
C THR A 485 8.00 6.62 11.61
N SER A 486 6.94 6.60 10.81
CA SER A 486 6.68 7.56 9.74
C SER A 486 6.38 8.96 10.30
N VAL A 487 5.52 9.05 11.31
CA VAL A 487 5.01 10.34 11.86
C VAL A 487 5.90 10.91 12.98
N ALA A 488 6.20 10.16 14.03
CA ALA A 488 7.10 10.55 15.12
C ALA A 488 8.59 10.53 14.75
N GLY A 489 8.99 9.73 13.75
CA GLY A 489 10.29 9.92 13.09
C GLY A 489 10.39 11.32 12.52
N TYR A 490 9.47 11.69 11.62
CA TYR A 490 9.42 12.99 10.94
C TYR A 490 9.20 14.19 11.88
N LEU A 491 8.41 14.02 12.95
CA LEU A 491 8.11 15.06 13.95
C LEU A 491 9.15 15.17 15.08
N SER A 492 10.09 14.23 15.20
CA SER A 492 11.18 14.35 16.16
C SER A 492 12.27 15.28 15.62
N LYS A 493 13.01 15.94 16.51
CA LYS A 493 14.25 16.66 16.15
C LYS A 493 15.29 15.74 15.45
N GLN A 494 15.12 14.42 15.53
CA GLN A 494 15.96 13.42 14.86
C GLN A 494 15.38 12.92 13.51
N GLY A 495 14.24 13.43 13.05
CA GLY A 495 13.57 12.98 11.82
C GLY A 495 14.39 13.02 10.55
N PRO A 496 15.15 14.11 10.28
CA PRO A 496 16.07 14.14 9.16
C PRO A 496 17.16 13.06 9.25
N VAL A 497 17.64 12.75 10.46
CA VAL A 497 18.66 11.72 10.71
C VAL A 497 18.09 10.31 10.49
N LEU A 498 16.89 10.05 11.01
CA LEU A 498 16.17 8.78 10.82
C LEU A 498 15.81 8.55 9.35
N LYS A 499 15.33 9.59 8.65
CA LYS A 499 15.07 9.55 7.21
C LYS A 499 16.33 9.20 6.42
N LYS A 500 17.45 9.88 6.69
CA LYS A 500 18.74 9.60 6.01
C LYS A 500 19.24 8.18 6.27
N ARG A 501 19.08 7.66 7.50
CA ARG A 501 19.42 6.25 7.82
C ARG A 501 18.52 5.26 7.07
N ALA A 502 17.22 5.53 7.00
CA ALA A 502 16.27 4.68 6.29
C ALA A 502 16.52 4.72 4.77
N GLU A 503 16.85 5.87 4.19
CA GLU A 503 17.27 6.01 2.79
C GLU A 503 18.56 5.21 2.53
N GLY A 504 19.54 5.27 3.43
CA GLY A 504 20.76 4.47 3.37
C GLY A 504 20.47 2.96 3.37
N LEU A 505 19.64 2.49 4.31
CA LEU A 505 19.25 1.09 4.39
C LEU A 505 18.46 0.64 3.14
N ALA A 506 17.52 1.46 2.68
CA ALA A 506 16.74 1.18 1.47
C ALA A 506 17.65 1.04 0.24
N SER A 507 18.62 1.95 0.08
CA SER A 507 19.60 1.89 -1.02
C SER A 507 20.49 0.65 -0.96
N ALA A 508 20.93 0.24 0.24
CA ALA A 508 21.74 -0.97 0.42
C ALA A 508 20.98 -2.26 0.08
N LEU A 509 19.65 -2.25 0.25
CA LEU A 509 18.76 -3.35 -0.09
C LEU A 509 18.22 -3.28 -1.53
N GLY A 510 18.57 -2.23 -2.30
CA GLY A 510 18.02 -2.01 -3.64
C GLY A 510 16.52 -1.67 -3.67
N LEU A 511 15.96 -1.18 -2.57
CA LEU A 511 14.54 -0.88 -2.40
C LEU A 511 14.27 0.63 -2.40
N ARG A 512 13.04 1.04 -2.79
CA ARG A 512 12.57 2.40 -2.53
C ARG A 512 12.22 2.55 -1.05
N LEU A 513 12.31 3.76 -0.51
CA LEU A 513 11.99 4.01 0.90
C LEU A 513 10.56 3.58 1.28
N LEU A 514 9.60 3.79 0.37
CA LEU A 514 8.22 3.37 0.57
C LEU A 514 8.06 1.84 0.60
N ASP A 515 8.85 1.11 -0.20
CA ASP A 515 8.86 -0.36 -0.22
C ASP A 515 9.39 -0.90 1.10
N LEU A 516 10.46 -0.32 1.62
CA LEU A 516 11.01 -0.67 2.93
C LEU A 516 9.98 -0.41 4.03
N ALA A 517 9.33 0.75 4.03
CA ALA A 517 8.28 1.07 5.01
C ALA A 517 7.10 0.09 4.94
N ALA A 518 6.65 -0.25 3.73
CA ALA A 518 5.60 -1.23 3.52
C ALA A 518 6.01 -2.63 4.00
N ALA A 519 7.25 -3.08 3.73
CA ALA A 519 7.76 -4.37 4.22
C ALA A 519 7.78 -4.44 5.76
N VAL A 520 8.28 -3.38 6.42
CA VAL A 520 8.32 -3.29 7.89
C VAL A 520 6.90 -3.32 8.47
N PHE A 521 5.97 -2.57 7.87
CA PHE A 521 4.57 -2.58 8.28
C PHE A 521 3.93 -3.96 8.13
N ILE A 522 4.11 -4.62 6.99
CA ILE A 522 3.56 -5.97 6.73
C ILE A 522 4.11 -6.96 7.76
N LEU A 523 5.42 -6.95 8.01
CA LEU A 523 6.03 -7.83 9.01
C LEU A 523 5.46 -7.58 10.41
N ALA A 524 5.35 -6.31 10.82
CA ALA A 524 4.79 -5.95 12.11
C ALA A 524 3.32 -6.38 12.25
N LEU A 525 2.51 -6.18 11.20
CA LEU A 525 1.12 -6.63 11.14
C LEU A 525 1.01 -8.15 11.30
N LEU A 526 1.82 -8.90 10.55
CA LEU A 526 1.80 -10.37 10.60
C LEU A 526 2.23 -10.90 11.97
N VAL A 527 3.25 -10.31 12.59
CA VAL A 527 3.67 -10.65 13.97
C VAL A 527 2.55 -10.33 14.96
N ALA A 528 1.91 -9.16 14.85
CA ALA A 528 0.82 -8.77 15.73
C ALA A 528 -0.40 -9.71 15.60
N LEU A 529 -0.80 -10.04 14.37
CA LEU A 529 -1.87 -11.00 14.10
C LEU A 529 -1.50 -12.38 14.66
N ASN A 530 -0.28 -12.86 14.43
CA ASN A 530 0.18 -14.15 14.93
C ASN A 530 0.16 -14.22 16.46
N LEU A 531 0.65 -13.19 17.16
CA LEU A 531 0.57 -13.09 18.62
C LEU A 531 -0.89 -13.06 19.10
N GLY A 532 -1.75 -12.25 18.48
CA GLY A 532 -3.17 -12.18 18.81
C GLY A 532 -3.92 -13.50 18.64
N VAL A 533 -3.63 -14.25 17.57
CA VAL A 533 -4.17 -15.60 17.36
C VAL A 533 -3.71 -16.56 18.46
N SER A 534 -2.47 -16.42 18.93
CA SER A 534 -1.96 -17.23 20.07
C SER A 534 -2.75 -16.96 21.33
N SER A 535 -2.97 -15.69 21.66
CA SER A 535 -3.76 -15.29 22.82
C SER A 535 -5.21 -15.75 22.72
N MET A 536 -5.78 -15.83 21.52
CA MET A 536 -7.12 -16.38 21.30
C MET A 536 -7.15 -17.89 21.49
N LEU A 537 -6.21 -18.63 20.87
CA LEU A 537 -6.12 -20.08 21.01
C LEU A 537 -5.93 -20.51 22.47
N GLN A 538 -5.10 -19.78 23.24
CA GLN A 538 -4.91 -20.00 24.67
C GLN A 538 -6.20 -19.90 25.49
N ARG A 539 -7.15 -19.05 25.07
CA ARG A 539 -8.44 -18.87 25.76
C ARG A 539 -9.48 -19.92 25.34
N LEU A 540 -9.38 -20.40 24.10
CA LEU A 540 -10.30 -21.39 23.54
C LEU A 540 -9.95 -22.81 23.98
N ASP A 541 -8.66 -23.10 24.11
CA ASP A 541 -8.17 -24.43 24.49
C ASP A 541 -8.14 -24.57 26.02
N PRO A 542 -9.02 -25.40 26.63
CA PRO A 542 -9.11 -25.53 28.08
C PRO A 542 -7.83 -26.08 28.71
N GLU A 543 -7.10 -26.94 27.99
CA GLU A 543 -5.87 -27.55 28.48
C GLU A 543 -4.73 -26.54 28.48
N VAL A 544 -4.57 -25.79 27.39
CA VAL A 544 -3.59 -24.69 27.31
C VAL A 544 -3.93 -23.60 28.33
N ALA A 545 -5.20 -23.25 28.49
CA ALA A 545 -5.65 -22.28 29.49
C ALA A 545 -5.29 -22.72 30.92
N ALA A 546 -5.55 -23.99 31.26
CA ALA A 546 -5.22 -24.55 32.56
C ALA A 546 -3.71 -24.57 32.83
N ARG A 547 -2.90 -24.97 31.84
CA ARG A 547 -1.43 -24.97 31.93
C ARG A 547 -0.87 -23.55 32.04
N THR A 548 -1.45 -22.59 31.35
CA THR A 548 -1.08 -21.18 31.40
C THR A 548 -1.37 -20.61 32.80
N LEU A 549 -2.56 -20.88 33.34
CA LEU A 549 -2.94 -20.49 34.70
C LEU A 549 -2.02 -21.13 35.76
N ALA A 550 -1.66 -22.40 35.58
CA ALA A 550 -0.73 -23.09 36.47
C ALA A 550 0.69 -22.48 36.40
N ALA A 551 1.19 -22.17 35.21
CA ALA A 551 2.48 -21.51 35.01
C ALA A 551 2.51 -20.12 35.66
N ASP A 552 1.45 -19.32 35.47
CA ASP A 552 1.32 -18.01 36.12
C ASP A 552 1.28 -18.15 37.65
N THR A 553 0.56 -19.14 38.17
CA THR A 553 0.47 -19.40 39.62
C THR A 553 1.82 -19.82 40.22
N VAL A 554 2.58 -20.68 39.53
CA VAL A 554 3.92 -21.10 39.95
C VAL A 554 4.92 -19.95 39.89
N ALA A 555 4.87 -19.15 38.83
CA ALA A 555 5.77 -18.02 38.66
C ALA A 555 5.47 -16.89 39.68
N TYR A 556 4.18 -16.63 39.95
CA TYR A 556 3.74 -15.78 41.05
C TYR A 556 4.20 -16.32 42.41
N GLY A 557 4.02 -17.63 42.65
CA GLY A 557 4.48 -18.30 43.86
C GLY A 557 5.99 -18.20 44.09
N ARG A 558 6.80 -18.32 43.03
CA ARG A 558 8.27 -18.11 43.09
C ARG A 558 8.65 -16.66 43.36
N ALA A 559 7.97 -15.70 42.74
CA ALA A 559 8.17 -14.28 43.03
C ALA A 559 7.87 -13.97 44.50
N CYS A 560 6.76 -14.51 45.04
CA CYS A 560 6.42 -14.38 46.46
C CYS A 560 7.40 -15.12 47.40
N GLN A 561 8.00 -16.24 46.97
CA GLN A 561 9.01 -16.98 47.76
C GLN A 561 10.36 -16.26 47.80
N GLY A 562 10.80 -15.65 46.70
CA GLY A 562 12.00 -14.80 46.67
C GLY A 562 11.88 -13.59 47.60
N LEU A 563 10.69 -12.98 47.65
CA LEU A 563 10.36 -11.86 48.55
C LEU A 563 10.17 -12.29 50.02
N LYS A 564 9.92 -13.56 50.32
CA LYS A 564 9.91 -14.08 51.70
C LYS A 564 11.30 -14.15 52.34
N ALA A 565 12.37 -14.15 51.53
CA ALA A 565 13.75 -14.11 52.03
C ALA A 565 14.14 -12.71 52.56
N GLU A 566 13.40 -11.66 52.20
CA GLU A 566 13.61 -10.28 52.67
C GLU A 566 12.33 -9.72 53.31
N ALA A 567 12.21 -9.92 54.63
CA ALA A 567 11.33 -9.32 55.64
C ALA A 567 9.98 -8.65 55.25
N LYS A 568 8.91 -9.08 55.95
CA LYS A 568 7.69 -8.39 56.49
C LYS A 568 6.98 -7.21 55.77
N GLN A 569 7.41 -6.77 54.59
CA GLN A 569 6.74 -5.82 53.69
C GLN A 569 6.13 -6.51 52.46
N ALA A 570 6.10 -7.85 52.45
CA ALA A 570 5.79 -8.65 51.27
C ALA A 570 4.34 -8.57 50.75
N VAL A 571 3.38 -8.00 51.49
CA VAL A 571 1.96 -8.01 51.08
C VAL A 571 1.68 -6.98 49.97
N ASP A 572 2.28 -5.78 50.04
CA ASP A 572 2.13 -4.76 48.99
C ASP A 572 3.05 -5.02 47.78
N VAL A 573 4.23 -5.61 48.01
CA VAL A 573 5.19 -5.94 46.93
C VAL A 573 4.74 -7.16 46.10
N CYS A 574 4.04 -8.13 46.69
CA CYS A 574 3.45 -9.24 45.92
C CYS A 574 2.33 -8.77 44.98
N ALA A 575 1.65 -7.65 45.27
CA ALA A 575 0.68 -7.05 44.36
C ALA A 575 1.33 -6.41 43.11
N ASP A 576 2.57 -5.93 43.25
CA ASP A 576 3.41 -5.36 42.18
C ASP A 576 4.38 -6.37 41.53
N ALA A 577 4.52 -7.59 42.07
CA ALA A 577 5.32 -8.69 41.53
C ALA A 577 4.69 -9.35 40.28
N ARG A 578 4.19 -8.52 39.34
CA ARG A 578 3.79 -8.98 38.01
C ARG A 578 5.07 -9.28 37.24
N LEU A 579 5.18 -10.52 36.73
CA LEU A 579 6.21 -10.89 35.76
C LEU A 579 6.27 -9.85 34.64
N ASN A 580 7.47 -9.63 34.08
CA ASN A 580 7.55 -8.78 32.90
C ASN A 580 6.55 -9.30 31.84
N PRO A 581 5.66 -8.45 31.29
CA PRO A 581 4.68 -8.88 30.31
C PRO A 581 5.29 -9.60 29.09
N VAL A 582 6.54 -9.30 28.74
CA VAL A 582 7.27 -9.95 27.64
C VAL A 582 7.71 -11.37 28.01
N THR A 583 8.20 -11.60 29.23
CA THR A 583 8.59 -12.96 29.67
C THR A 583 7.36 -13.83 29.89
N GLN A 584 6.28 -13.25 30.40
CA GLN A 584 4.98 -13.92 30.49
C GLN A 584 4.44 -14.28 29.09
N ALA A 585 4.46 -13.33 28.15
CA ALA A 585 4.07 -13.59 26.76
C ALA A 585 4.94 -14.67 26.10
N GLN A 586 6.25 -14.70 26.35
CA GLN A 586 7.16 -15.73 25.86
C GLN A 586 6.76 -17.12 26.37
N ALA A 587 6.50 -17.25 27.68
CA ALA A 587 6.10 -18.51 28.29
C ALA A 587 4.73 -18.99 27.77
N HIS A 588 3.75 -18.07 27.70
CA HIS A 588 2.42 -18.37 27.19
C HIS A 588 2.46 -18.79 25.72
N TYR A 589 3.28 -18.12 24.91
CA TYR A 589 3.48 -18.45 23.51
C TYR A 589 4.10 -19.86 23.34
N GLY A 590 5.12 -20.17 24.13
CA GLY A 590 5.76 -21.48 24.15
C GLY A 590 4.78 -22.60 24.52
N LEU A 591 3.97 -22.41 25.56
CA LEU A 591 2.93 -23.38 25.97
C LEU A 591 1.89 -23.58 24.88
N ALA A 592 1.46 -22.51 24.22
CA ALA A 592 0.50 -22.58 23.12
C ALA A 592 1.05 -23.35 21.91
N LEU A 593 2.35 -23.30 21.64
CA LEU A 593 2.99 -24.11 20.59
C LEU A 593 3.24 -25.56 21.00
N GLN A 594 3.53 -25.83 22.26
CA GLN A 594 3.86 -27.18 22.75
C GLN A 594 2.62 -28.06 22.98
N HIS A 595 1.47 -27.44 23.23
CA HIS A 595 0.23 -28.13 23.57
C HIS A 595 -0.91 -27.76 22.63
N ALA A 596 -0.58 -27.32 21.41
CA ALA A 596 -1.59 -26.96 20.42
C ALA A 596 -2.41 -28.21 20.01
N VAL A 597 -3.74 -28.14 20.13
CA VAL A 597 -4.62 -29.17 19.59
C VAL A 597 -5.08 -28.80 18.19
N ALA A 598 -4.91 -29.72 17.23
CA ALA A 598 -5.16 -29.47 15.80
C ALA A 598 -6.60 -29.03 15.46
N GLN A 599 -7.58 -29.39 16.29
CA GLN A 599 -8.99 -29.03 16.10
C GLN A 599 -9.23 -27.52 16.05
N TRP A 600 -8.54 -26.74 16.89
CA TRP A 600 -8.79 -25.29 16.99
C TRP A 600 -8.26 -24.51 15.78
N PRO A 601 -7.01 -24.70 15.32
CA PRO A 601 -6.56 -24.12 14.06
C PRO A 601 -7.42 -24.55 12.86
N LEU A 602 -7.84 -25.82 12.79
CA LEU A 602 -8.67 -26.33 11.70
C LEU A 602 -10.05 -25.66 11.66
N LEU A 603 -10.76 -25.62 12.80
CA LEU A 603 -12.05 -24.95 12.93
C LEU A 603 -11.91 -23.44 12.66
N GLY A 604 -10.82 -22.83 13.14
CA GLY A 604 -10.49 -21.43 12.87
C GLY A 604 -10.33 -21.14 11.38
N ILE A 605 -9.53 -21.95 10.67
CA ILE A 605 -9.36 -21.82 9.21
C ILE A 605 -10.70 -21.96 8.49
N ALA A 606 -11.48 -23.00 8.81
CA ALA A 606 -12.78 -23.25 8.18
C ALA A 606 -13.75 -22.08 8.40
N LEU A 607 -13.84 -21.57 9.63
CA LEU A 607 -14.70 -20.44 10.00
C LEU A 607 -14.26 -19.16 9.28
N LEU A 608 -12.97 -18.81 9.32
CA LEU A 608 -12.45 -17.58 8.74
C LEU A 608 -12.57 -17.55 7.22
N VAL A 609 -12.31 -18.67 6.56
CA VAL A 609 -12.52 -18.80 5.10
C VAL A 609 -14.01 -18.69 4.77
N THR A 610 -14.88 -19.35 5.54
CA THR A 610 -16.34 -19.26 5.35
C THR A 610 -16.85 -17.84 5.51
N ILE A 611 -16.41 -17.13 6.55
CA ILE A 611 -16.74 -15.71 6.77
C ILE A 611 -16.28 -14.87 5.57
N SER A 612 -15.03 -15.04 5.13
CA SER A 612 -14.50 -14.26 3.99
C SER A 612 -15.30 -14.51 2.71
N VAL A 613 -15.66 -15.76 2.41
CA VAL A 613 -16.47 -16.12 1.23
C VAL A 613 -17.88 -15.53 1.29
N ILE A 614 -18.56 -15.66 2.43
CA ILE A 614 -19.92 -15.11 2.62
C ILE A 614 -19.90 -13.58 2.49
N VAL A 615 -19.00 -12.94 3.23
CA VAL A 615 -18.84 -11.47 3.20
C VAL A 615 -18.51 -11.01 1.78
N SER A 616 -17.65 -11.74 1.07
CA SER A 616 -17.27 -11.38 -0.28
C SER A 616 -18.42 -11.46 -1.30
N TRP A 617 -19.33 -12.41 -1.12
CA TRP A 617 -20.53 -12.51 -1.94
C TRP A 617 -21.51 -11.34 -1.69
N LEU A 618 -21.50 -10.78 -0.47
CA LEU A 618 -22.35 -9.65 -0.08
C LEU A 618 -21.74 -8.27 -0.40
N ILE A 619 -20.42 -8.19 -0.59
CA ILE A 619 -19.68 -6.93 -0.68
C ILE A 619 -19.04 -6.77 -2.05
N GLY A 620 -19.56 -5.79 -2.81
CA GLY A 620 -19.01 -5.36 -4.09
C GLY A 620 -17.66 -4.64 -3.97
N THR A 621 -16.69 -5.03 -4.80
CA THR A 621 -15.30 -4.51 -4.76
C THR A 621 -15.22 -3.00 -5.00
N ASN A 622 -16.07 -2.48 -5.91
CA ASN A 622 -16.07 -1.07 -6.25
C ASN A 622 -16.98 -0.28 -5.30
N THR A 623 -18.15 -0.83 -4.99
CA THR A 623 -19.17 -0.19 -4.14
C THR A 623 -18.63 0.19 -2.77
N PHE A 624 -17.80 -0.66 -2.16
CA PHE A 624 -17.20 -0.43 -0.85
C PHE A 624 -15.74 0.05 -0.92
N SER A 625 -15.34 0.67 -2.03
CA SER A 625 -14.06 1.36 -2.16
C SER A 625 -14.22 2.88 -1.99
N LEU A 626 -13.11 3.63 -2.07
CA LEU A 626 -13.14 5.10 -2.11
C LEU A 626 -13.58 5.65 -3.47
N HIS A 627 -13.64 4.82 -4.52
CA HIS A 627 -14.02 5.19 -5.89
C HIS A 627 -15.33 5.99 -5.95
N GLY A 628 -16.42 5.44 -5.41
CA GLY A 628 -17.74 6.08 -5.49
C GLY A 628 -17.83 7.38 -4.70
N LEU A 629 -17.15 7.45 -3.54
CA LEU A 629 -17.09 8.67 -2.73
C LEU A 629 -16.38 9.79 -3.49
N TYR A 630 -15.21 9.49 -4.04
CA TYR A 630 -14.40 10.44 -4.80
C TYR A 630 -15.15 10.91 -6.07
N GLY A 631 -15.74 9.97 -6.81
CA GLY A 631 -16.51 10.29 -8.02
C GLY A 631 -17.72 11.20 -7.77
N ASN A 632 -18.46 10.96 -6.68
CA ASN A 632 -19.58 11.82 -6.31
C ASN A 632 -19.12 13.27 -6.02
N ARG A 633 -17.96 13.45 -5.38
CA ARG A 633 -17.40 14.79 -5.11
C ARG A 633 -16.96 15.49 -6.41
N LEU A 634 -16.33 14.76 -7.33
CA LEU A 634 -15.97 15.29 -8.65
C LEU A 634 -17.21 15.68 -9.47
N VAL A 635 -18.23 14.82 -9.52
CA VAL A 635 -19.49 15.13 -10.21
C VAL A 635 -20.15 16.37 -9.62
N ARG A 636 -20.18 16.50 -8.30
CA ARG A 636 -20.75 17.68 -7.62
C ARG A 636 -19.97 18.96 -7.90
N ALA A 637 -18.63 18.90 -7.93
CA ALA A 637 -17.82 20.11 -8.12
C ALA A 637 -17.71 20.51 -9.59
N TYR A 638 -17.43 19.57 -10.49
CA TYR A 638 -17.14 19.86 -11.89
C TYR A 638 -18.38 19.70 -12.76
N LEU A 639 -19.05 18.54 -12.73
CA LEU A 639 -20.21 18.37 -13.60
C LEU A 639 -21.36 19.28 -13.16
N ALA A 640 -21.73 19.34 -11.88
CA ALA A 640 -22.85 20.20 -11.44
C ALA A 640 -22.59 21.70 -11.67
N ALA A 641 -21.33 22.14 -11.73
CA ALA A 641 -20.98 23.53 -12.01
C ALA A 641 -21.49 23.99 -13.39
N SER A 642 -21.56 23.11 -14.40
CA SER A 642 -22.08 23.48 -15.72
C SER A 642 -23.61 23.60 -15.81
N ARG A 643 -24.35 23.47 -14.69
CA ARG A 643 -25.81 23.70 -14.65
C ARG A 643 -26.14 25.17 -14.39
N SER A 644 -27.14 25.69 -15.09
CA SER A 644 -27.75 26.98 -14.76
C SER A 644 -28.43 26.97 -13.38
N ALA A 645 -28.50 28.14 -12.73
CA ALA A 645 -28.92 28.24 -11.33
C ALA A 645 -30.36 27.79 -11.05
N GLY A 646 -31.29 27.96 -12.00
CA GLY A 646 -32.71 27.63 -11.81
C GLY A 646 -33.10 26.18 -12.10
N GLY A 647 -32.21 25.37 -12.69
CA GLY A 647 -32.56 24.03 -13.20
C GLY A 647 -32.08 22.85 -12.36
N ARG A 648 -31.30 23.07 -11.29
CA ARG A 648 -30.74 22.02 -10.43
C ARG A 648 -31.61 21.80 -9.19
N ARG A 649 -31.94 20.55 -8.88
CA ARG A 649 -32.77 20.12 -7.74
C ARG A 649 -31.98 19.15 -6.85
N PRO A 650 -30.98 19.64 -6.09
CA PRO A 650 -30.20 18.78 -5.22
C PRO A 650 -31.06 18.23 -4.09
N HIS A 651 -30.78 16.99 -3.69
CA HIS A 651 -31.35 16.43 -2.47
C HIS A 651 -30.91 17.28 -1.27
N TRP A 652 -31.87 17.70 -0.44
CA TRP A 652 -31.65 18.66 0.66
C TRP A 652 -30.52 18.24 1.63
N PHE A 653 -30.38 16.93 1.89
CA PHE A 653 -29.39 16.41 2.83
C PHE A 653 -28.00 16.20 2.21
N THR A 654 -27.91 15.62 1.00
CA THR A 654 -26.63 15.21 0.41
C THR A 654 -26.04 16.26 -0.54
N GLY A 655 -26.89 17.18 -1.01
CA GLY A 655 -26.53 18.18 -2.01
C GLY A 655 -26.30 17.60 -3.41
N PHE A 656 -26.58 16.31 -3.65
CA PHE A 656 -26.44 15.66 -4.97
C PHE A 656 -27.73 15.72 -5.77
N ASP A 657 -27.61 15.90 -7.09
CA ASP A 657 -28.70 15.80 -8.05
C ASP A 657 -28.31 14.73 -9.10
N PRO A 658 -29.11 13.67 -9.31
CA PRO A 658 -28.78 12.62 -10.27
C PRO A 658 -28.52 13.12 -11.70
N ALA A 659 -29.16 14.21 -12.11
CA ALA A 659 -28.95 14.82 -13.43
C ALA A 659 -27.64 15.65 -13.52
N ASP A 660 -26.87 15.73 -12.42
CA ASP A 660 -25.50 16.26 -12.48
C ASP A 660 -24.59 15.34 -13.30
N ASN A 661 -24.85 14.02 -13.31
CA ASN A 661 -24.06 13.04 -14.03
C ASN A 661 -24.69 12.71 -15.39
N LEU A 662 -23.96 12.96 -16.48
CA LEU A 662 -24.42 12.67 -17.84
C LEU A 662 -23.99 11.27 -18.28
N ALA A 663 -24.78 10.61 -19.13
CA ALA A 663 -24.32 9.42 -19.84
C ALA A 663 -23.20 9.82 -20.82
N MET A 664 -22.15 8.99 -20.96
CA MET A 664 -21.02 9.30 -21.85
C MET A 664 -21.47 9.42 -23.31
N ALA A 665 -22.40 8.57 -23.75
CA ALA A 665 -22.98 8.66 -25.10
C ALA A 665 -23.86 9.90 -25.32
N ALA A 666 -24.34 10.54 -24.25
CA ALA A 666 -25.19 11.73 -24.37
C ALA A 666 -24.39 13.01 -24.65
N VAL A 667 -23.06 12.97 -24.54
CA VAL A 667 -22.16 14.10 -24.87
C VAL A 667 -21.47 13.91 -26.23
N ASP A 668 -22.02 13.03 -27.07
CA ASP A 668 -21.60 12.88 -28.46
C ASP A 668 -21.92 14.17 -29.24
N PRO A 669 -20.92 14.83 -29.87
CA PRO A 669 -21.15 16.03 -30.67
C PRO A 669 -21.99 15.78 -31.95
N GLY A 670 -22.22 14.52 -32.31
CA GLY A 670 -22.92 14.09 -33.53
C GLY A 670 -22.00 14.08 -34.76
N ALA A 671 -22.45 13.40 -35.81
CA ALA A 671 -21.69 13.32 -37.06
C ALA A 671 -21.74 14.63 -37.85
N VAL A 672 -20.58 15.09 -38.32
CA VAL A 672 -20.48 16.22 -39.24
C VAL A 672 -21.03 15.80 -40.60
N LYS A 673 -21.95 16.58 -41.16
CA LYS A 673 -22.49 16.29 -42.50
C LYS A 673 -21.37 16.42 -43.54
N PRO A 674 -21.30 15.52 -44.54
CA PRO A 674 -20.31 15.63 -45.62
C PRO A 674 -20.34 17.01 -46.28
N GLY A 675 -19.18 17.67 -46.38
CA GLY A 675 -19.02 19.00 -46.97
C GLY A 675 -19.48 20.18 -46.10
N ALA A 676 -19.91 19.95 -44.85
CA ALA A 676 -20.22 21.04 -43.92
C ALA A 676 -18.96 21.51 -43.17
N SER A 677 -18.73 22.81 -43.13
CA SER A 677 -17.67 23.44 -42.34
C SER A 677 -18.30 24.13 -41.12
N PRO A 678 -18.41 23.45 -39.95
CA PRO A 678 -19.02 24.05 -38.76
C PRO A 678 -18.15 25.22 -38.25
N ARG A 679 -18.78 26.22 -37.59
CA ARG A 679 -18.06 27.42 -37.10
C ARG A 679 -17.05 27.06 -36.02
N SER A 680 -17.38 26.06 -35.22
CA SER A 680 -16.49 25.40 -34.28
C SER A 680 -16.36 23.92 -34.64
N LYS A 681 -15.17 23.35 -34.43
CA LYS A 681 -14.90 21.91 -34.52
C LYS A 681 -15.38 21.18 -33.24
N PRO A 682 -15.80 19.91 -33.34
CA PRO A 682 -16.65 19.24 -32.35
C PRO A 682 -16.09 19.08 -30.93
N LEU A 683 -14.77 19.22 -30.71
CA LEU A 683 -14.12 18.99 -29.40
C LEU A 683 -14.51 17.62 -28.80
N PHE A 684 -14.42 16.56 -29.60
CA PHE A 684 -14.74 15.19 -29.24
C PHE A 684 -13.92 14.73 -28.02
N PRO A 685 -14.57 14.38 -26.89
CA PRO A 685 -13.86 14.06 -25.65
C PRO A 685 -13.26 12.65 -25.69
N VAL A 686 -11.96 12.58 -25.42
CA VAL A 686 -11.21 11.33 -25.22
C VAL A 686 -10.65 11.34 -23.80
N ILE A 687 -11.27 10.57 -22.92
CA ILE A 687 -10.86 10.46 -21.51
C ILE A 687 -9.90 9.27 -21.39
N ASN A 688 -8.65 9.56 -21.03
CA ASN A 688 -7.61 8.56 -20.92
C ASN A 688 -7.58 7.95 -19.50
N VAL A 689 -7.46 6.63 -19.47
CA VAL A 689 -7.45 5.78 -18.27
C VAL A 689 -6.34 4.74 -18.46
N ALA A 690 -5.74 4.27 -17.37
CA ALA A 690 -4.75 3.21 -17.42
C ALA A 690 -5.41 1.84 -17.19
N LEU A 691 -5.20 0.91 -18.12
CA LEU A 691 -5.49 -0.51 -17.91
C LEU A 691 -4.28 -1.16 -17.24
N ASN A 692 -4.42 -1.58 -15.98
CA ASN A 692 -3.31 -2.12 -15.21
C ASN A 692 -3.09 -3.59 -15.52
N MET A 693 -1.84 -3.92 -15.83
CA MET A 693 -1.35 -5.27 -16.11
C MET A 693 -0.05 -5.49 -15.34
N VAL A 694 -0.16 -5.49 -14.02
CA VAL A 694 1.01 -5.67 -13.13
C VAL A 694 1.52 -7.10 -13.19
N ALA A 695 0.63 -8.08 -13.38
CA ALA A 695 1.06 -9.43 -13.75
C ALA A 695 1.62 -9.40 -15.17
N ALA A 696 2.84 -9.86 -15.32
CA ALA A 696 3.41 -10.10 -16.64
C ALA A 696 2.62 -11.23 -17.32
N SER A 697 1.76 -10.90 -18.29
CA SER A 697 1.25 -11.91 -19.21
C SER A 697 2.41 -12.37 -20.09
N GLY A 698 2.58 -13.69 -20.22
CA GLY A 698 3.69 -14.30 -20.97
C GLY A 698 3.75 -13.89 -22.45
N LYS A 699 2.74 -13.19 -22.97
CA LYS A 699 2.68 -12.72 -24.36
C LYS A 699 3.54 -11.48 -24.63
N ARG A 700 3.84 -10.64 -23.62
CA ARG A 700 4.58 -9.37 -23.80
C ARG A 700 5.45 -9.04 -22.59
N LEU A 701 6.69 -9.53 -22.57
CA LEU A 701 7.62 -9.36 -21.43
C LEU A 701 8.00 -7.91 -21.17
N GLU A 702 7.95 -7.05 -22.19
CA GLU A 702 8.21 -5.60 -22.08
C GLU A 702 7.24 -4.90 -21.11
N TRP A 703 6.12 -5.53 -20.79
CA TRP A 703 5.11 -5.03 -19.87
C TRP A 703 5.47 -5.22 -18.40
N GLN A 704 6.51 -5.98 -18.08
CA GLN A 704 7.04 -6.09 -16.71
C GLN A 704 7.47 -4.73 -16.14
N GLN A 705 7.94 -3.84 -17.00
CA GLN A 705 8.36 -2.48 -16.61
C GLN A 705 7.21 -1.47 -16.74
N ARG A 706 6.40 -1.58 -17.80
CA ARG A 706 5.31 -0.63 -18.08
C ARG A 706 4.10 -0.82 -17.16
N LYS A 707 3.74 -2.10 -16.90
CA LYS A 707 2.65 -2.55 -16.03
C LYS A 707 1.26 -1.95 -16.33
N ALA A 708 1.08 -1.26 -17.46
CA ALA A 708 -0.17 -0.65 -17.88
C ALA A 708 -0.26 -0.40 -19.40
N ALA A 709 -1.50 -0.35 -19.91
CA ALA A 709 -1.89 -0.01 -21.29
C ALA A 709 -2.73 1.28 -21.34
N PRO A 710 -2.84 1.93 -22.51
CA PRO A 710 -3.87 2.93 -22.71
C PRO A 710 -5.26 2.30 -22.74
N PHE A 711 -6.20 2.90 -22.00
CA PHE A 711 -7.63 2.62 -22.08
C PHE A 711 -8.36 3.94 -22.30
N THR A 712 -9.16 4.05 -23.35
CA THR A 712 -9.88 5.29 -23.66
C THR A 712 -11.37 5.12 -23.46
N ILE A 713 -12.00 6.15 -22.91
CA ILE A 713 -13.45 6.28 -22.80
C ILE A 713 -13.87 7.50 -23.64
N SER A 714 -14.65 7.27 -24.68
CA SER A 714 -15.24 8.30 -25.55
C SER A 714 -16.77 8.18 -25.59
N PRO A 715 -17.50 9.14 -26.20
CA PRO A 715 -18.95 9.04 -26.36
C PRO A 715 -19.40 7.80 -27.15
N THR A 716 -18.55 7.33 -28.07
CA THR A 716 -18.87 6.22 -28.97
C THR A 716 -18.39 4.88 -28.43
N PHE A 717 -17.15 4.79 -27.94
CA PHE A 717 -16.52 3.54 -27.55
C PHE A 717 -15.67 3.64 -26.27
N CYS A 718 -15.58 2.50 -25.57
CA CYS A 718 -14.73 2.29 -24.40
C CYS A 718 -13.83 1.07 -24.65
N GLY A 719 -12.54 1.17 -24.37
CA GLY A 719 -11.65 0.03 -24.56
C GLY A 719 -10.18 0.38 -24.65
N SER A 720 -9.40 -0.61 -25.04
CA SER A 720 -7.96 -0.54 -25.22
C SER A 720 -7.57 -1.23 -26.52
N PRO A 721 -6.47 -0.87 -27.17
CA PRO A 721 -5.96 -1.60 -28.34
C PRO A 721 -5.66 -3.07 -28.00
N GLU A 722 -5.34 -3.37 -26.74
CA GLU A 722 -5.01 -4.72 -26.26
C GLU A 722 -6.23 -5.62 -26.09
N THR A 723 -7.40 -5.05 -25.77
CA THR A 723 -8.62 -5.81 -25.46
C THR A 723 -9.75 -5.55 -26.46
N GLY A 724 -9.59 -4.60 -27.38
CA GLY A 724 -10.64 -4.11 -28.26
C GLY A 724 -11.60 -3.14 -27.57
N TYR A 725 -12.62 -2.72 -28.31
CA TYR A 725 -13.52 -1.63 -27.92
C TYR A 725 -14.99 -2.07 -27.92
N VAL A 726 -15.74 -1.58 -26.94
CA VAL A 726 -17.19 -1.81 -26.78
C VAL A 726 -17.91 -0.48 -26.83
N ARG A 727 -19.09 -0.43 -27.49
CA ARG A 727 -19.92 0.79 -27.52
C ARG A 727 -20.21 1.31 -26.12
N SER A 728 -20.03 2.62 -25.91
CA SER A 728 -20.19 3.27 -24.60
C SER A 728 -21.60 3.15 -24.03
N THR A 729 -22.62 2.96 -24.89
CA THR A 729 -24.01 2.68 -24.48
C THR A 729 -24.21 1.29 -23.86
N HIS A 730 -23.32 0.34 -24.13
CA HIS A 730 -23.41 -1.04 -23.65
C HIS A 730 -22.40 -1.32 -22.53
N TYR A 731 -21.27 -0.64 -22.52
CA TYR A 731 -20.24 -0.81 -21.50
C TYR A 731 -20.74 -0.31 -20.14
N VAL A 732 -20.76 -1.21 -19.15
CA VAL A 732 -21.30 -0.99 -17.80
C VAL A 732 -22.78 -0.57 -17.80
N GLY A 733 -23.55 -1.04 -18.79
CA GLY A 733 -24.96 -0.65 -18.97
C GLY A 733 -25.16 0.80 -19.42
N GLY A 734 -24.12 1.43 -19.98
CA GLY A 734 -24.10 2.85 -20.34
C GLY A 734 -23.21 3.64 -19.38
N ILE A 735 -21.90 3.66 -19.66
CA ILE A 735 -20.94 4.36 -18.80
C ILE A 735 -21.29 5.85 -18.71
N SER A 736 -21.20 6.41 -17.51
CA SER A 736 -21.42 7.84 -17.29
C SER A 736 -20.13 8.65 -17.42
N LEU A 737 -20.26 9.91 -17.82
CA LEU A 737 -19.17 10.88 -17.86
C LEU A 737 -18.51 11.02 -16.47
N GLY A 738 -19.31 11.00 -15.40
CA GLY A 738 -18.81 11.03 -14.02
C GLY A 738 -17.94 9.82 -13.67
N ARG A 739 -18.29 8.61 -14.13
CA ARG A 739 -17.46 7.42 -13.90
C ARG A 739 -16.16 7.46 -14.72
N ALA A 740 -16.23 7.90 -15.97
CA ALA A 740 -15.04 8.09 -16.81
C ALA A 740 -14.06 9.10 -16.18
N LEU A 741 -14.60 10.24 -15.74
CA LEU A 741 -13.90 11.27 -14.98
C LEU A 741 -13.23 10.72 -13.72
N THR A 742 -13.96 9.92 -12.94
CA THR A 742 -13.47 9.34 -11.68
C THR A 742 -12.31 8.37 -11.92
N LEU A 743 -12.43 7.50 -12.93
CA LEU A 743 -11.38 6.55 -13.30
C LEU A 743 -10.12 7.27 -13.78
N SER A 744 -10.28 8.30 -14.62
CA SER A 744 -9.17 9.09 -15.14
C SER A 744 -8.43 9.86 -14.04
N GLY A 745 -9.10 10.26 -12.95
CA GLY A 745 -8.52 10.95 -11.79
C GLY A 745 -8.08 10.06 -10.63
N ALA A 746 -8.12 8.74 -10.77
CA ALA A 746 -7.88 7.78 -9.69
C ALA A 746 -6.39 7.62 -9.29
N ALA A 747 -5.72 8.73 -8.99
CA ALA A 747 -4.26 8.80 -8.80
C ALA A 747 -3.73 7.98 -7.62
N ALA A 748 -4.56 7.72 -6.60
CA ALA A 748 -4.23 6.84 -5.49
C ALA A 748 -4.97 5.50 -5.66
N SER A 749 -4.26 4.49 -6.14
CA SER A 749 -4.78 3.14 -6.37
C SER A 749 -3.73 2.10 -5.97
N PRO A 750 -4.08 0.86 -5.58
CA PRO A 750 -3.06 -0.13 -5.25
C PRO A 750 -2.25 -0.58 -6.48
N ASN A 751 -2.87 -0.58 -7.66
CA ASN A 751 -2.19 -0.81 -8.94
C ASN A 751 -2.17 0.51 -9.73
N MET A 752 -0.97 1.03 -9.97
CA MET A 752 -0.67 2.36 -10.54
C MET A 752 0.31 2.24 -11.71
N GLY A 753 0.11 1.26 -12.60
CA GLY A 753 0.99 1.01 -13.73
C GLY A 753 2.45 0.90 -13.32
N TYR A 754 3.32 1.65 -13.98
CA TYR A 754 4.78 1.65 -13.74
C TYR A 754 5.18 2.09 -12.31
N ASN A 755 4.29 2.74 -11.57
CA ASN A 755 4.51 3.11 -10.16
C ASN A 755 4.18 1.98 -9.18
N SER A 756 3.64 0.85 -9.64
CA SER A 756 3.22 -0.26 -8.77
C SER A 756 4.41 -0.99 -8.15
N SER A 757 4.34 -1.21 -6.85
CA SER A 757 5.24 -2.06 -6.07
C SER A 757 4.43 -3.09 -5.30
N PRO A 758 4.78 -4.40 -5.33
CA PRO A 758 3.99 -5.44 -4.67
C PRO A 758 3.71 -5.16 -3.19
N LEU A 759 4.69 -4.60 -2.47
CA LEU A 759 4.57 -4.30 -1.04
C LEU A 759 3.62 -3.12 -0.79
N VAL A 760 3.76 -2.05 -1.56
CA VAL A 760 2.90 -0.86 -1.44
C VAL A 760 1.48 -1.18 -1.88
N THR A 761 1.33 -1.95 -2.95
CA THR A 761 0.05 -2.47 -3.44
C THR A 761 -0.69 -3.22 -2.33
N PHE A 762 -0.03 -4.17 -1.65
CA PHE A 762 -0.65 -4.89 -0.53
C PHE A 762 -1.15 -3.95 0.57
N VAL A 763 -0.32 -2.99 0.99
CA VAL A 763 -0.68 -2.02 2.05
C VAL A 763 -1.84 -1.13 1.62
N MET A 764 -1.83 -0.61 0.39
CA MET A 764 -2.92 0.23 -0.12
C MET A 764 -4.23 -0.55 -0.25
N THR A 765 -4.18 -1.81 -0.72
CA THR A 765 -5.36 -2.69 -0.75
C THR A 765 -5.88 -2.97 0.65
N LEU A 766 -5.00 -3.25 1.62
CA LEU A 766 -5.39 -3.47 3.02
C LEU A 766 -6.11 -2.26 3.61
N PHE A 767 -5.61 -1.05 3.36
CA PHE A 767 -6.22 0.20 3.85
C PHE A 767 -7.33 0.75 2.93
N ASN A 768 -7.72 0.02 1.89
CA ASN A 768 -8.74 0.44 0.93
C ASN A 768 -8.46 1.83 0.32
N VAL A 769 -7.18 2.15 0.12
CA VAL A 769 -6.72 3.34 -0.61
C VAL A 769 -6.87 3.06 -2.11
N ARG A 770 -8.14 3.06 -2.54
CA ARG A 770 -8.57 2.63 -3.88
C ARG A 770 -9.52 3.65 -4.50
N LEU A 771 -8.98 4.51 -5.35
CA LEU A 771 -9.78 5.39 -6.21
C LEU A 771 -10.09 4.73 -7.57
N GLY A 772 -9.28 3.77 -8.01
CA GLY A 772 -9.50 2.98 -9.22
C GLY A 772 -10.67 2.02 -9.10
N GLY A 773 -10.96 1.27 -10.15
CA GLY A 773 -12.11 0.36 -10.18
C GLY A 773 -11.92 -0.86 -11.06
N TRP A 774 -12.55 -1.97 -10.67
CA TRP A 774 -12.66 -3.18 -11.46
C TRP A 774 -13.82 -3.06 -12.45
N LEU A 775 -13.54 -3.06 -13.74
CA LEU A 775 -14.55 -2.96 -14.80
C LEU A 775 -14.51 -4.21 -15.71
N PRO A 776 -15.60 -4.50 -16.46
CA PRO A 776 -15.60 -5.60 -17.40
C PRO A 776 -14.48 -5.49 -18.43
N ASN A 777 -13.88 -6.61 -18.78
CA ASN A 777 -12.92 -6.67 -19.87
C ASN A 777 -13.64 -6.48 -21.21
N THR A 778 -13.12 -5.63 -22.09
CA THR A 778 -13.70 -5.36 -23.42
C THR A 778 -13.38 -6.42 -24.46
N GLY A 779 -12.59 -7.43 -24.11
CA GLY A 779 -12.31 -8.60 -24.96
C GLY A 779 -13.57 -9.37 -25.34
N GLN A 780 -13.60 -9.89 -26.58
CA GLN A 780 -14.73 -10.62 -27.16
C GLN A 780 -15.20 -11.81 -26.31
N GLY A 781 -14.28 -12.50 -25.61
CA GLY A 781 -14.61 -13.62 -24.73
C GLY A 781 -15.36 -13.26 -23.44
N HIS A 782 -15.69 -11.99 -23.21
CA HIS A 782 -16.22 -11.47 -21.95
C HIS A 782 -17.53 -10.68 -22.08
N GLU A 783 -18.28 -10.89 -23.16
CA GLU A 783 -19.58 -10.22 -23.43
C GLU A 783 -20.55 -10.23 -22.25
N ALA A 784 -20.69 -11.37 -21.57
CA ALA A 784 -21.59 -11.53 -20.42
C ALA A 784 -21.23 -10.63 -19.22
N ALA A 785 -20.00 -10.10 -19.18
CA ALA A 785 -19.55 -9.17 -18.15
C ALA A 785 -19.84 -7.72 -18.52
N TRP A 786 -19.99 -7.34 -19.80
CA TRP A 786 -20.03 -5.93 -20.25
C TRP A 786 -21.13 -5.10 -19.59
N ALA A 787 -22.29 -5.69 -19.28
CA ALA A 787 -23.38 -4.99 -18.59
C ALA A 787 -23.17 -4.83 -17.08
N ARG A 788 -22.18 -5.50 -16.48
CA ARG A 788 -21.95 -5.50 -15.03
C ARG A 788 -21.12 -4.29 -14.60
N GLY A 789 -21.56 -3.59 -13.56
CA GLY A 789 -20.83 -2.44 -13.01
C GLY A 789 -19.66 -2.78 -12.10
N GLU A 790 -19.59 -4.02 -11.62
CA GLU A 790 -18.50 -4.53 -10.80
C GLU A 790 -18.45 -6.07 -10.82
N PRO A 791 -17.34 -6.68 -10.33
CA PRO A 791 -17.23 -8.13 -10.16
C PRO A 791 -18.29 -8.69 -9.21
N PRO A 792 -18.82 -9.91 -9.45
CA PRO A 792 -19.85 -10.52 -8.60
C PRO A 792 -19.33 -10.95 -7.22
N THR A 793 -18.04 -11.19 -7.08
CA THR A 793 -17.38 -11.51 -5.82
C THR A 793 -16.13 -10.65 -5.68
N SER A 794 -15.81 -10.31 -4.43
CA SER A 794 -14.67 -9.45 -4.09
C SER A 794 -13.40 -10.19 -3.66
N THR A 795 -13.43 -11.46 -3.24
CA THR A 795 -12.24 -12.15 -2.70
C THR A 795 -11.17 -12.29 -3.76
N GLY A 796 -11.55 -12.78 -4.96
CA GLY A 796 -10.60 -12.95 -6.06
C GLY A 796 -9.96 -11.63 -6.46
N THR A 797 -10.77 -10.61 -6.72
CA THR A 797 -10.30 -9.29 -7.17
C THR A 797 -9.53 -8.53 -6.10
N LEU A 798 -9.89 -8.64 -4.81
CA LEU A 798 -9.13 -8.02 -3.72
C LEU A 798 -7.76 -8.67 -3.54
N TRP A 799 -7.66 -10.00 -3.66
CA TRP A 799 -6.36 -10.68 -3.58
C TRP A 799 -5.53 -10.49 -4.84
N ASP A 800 -6.16 -10.49 -6.02
CA ASP A 800 -5.48 -10.14 -7.27
C ASP A 800 -4.96 -8.69 -7.21
N GLU A 801 -5.73 -7.79 -6.63
CA GLU A 801 -5.28 -6.43 -6.38
C GLU A 801 -4.10 -6.42 -5.40
N ALA A 802 -4.23 -7.01 -4.21
CA ALA A 802 -3.23 -6.99 -3.14
C ALA A 802 -1.90 -7.63 -3.52
N LEU A 803 -1.93 -8.64 -4.40
CA LEU A 803 -0.76 -9.37 -4.86
C LEU A 803 -0.21 -8.83 -6.19
N GLY A 804 -0.79 -7.75 -6.74
CA GLY A 804 -0.37 -7.17 -8.02
C GLY A 804 -0.60 -8.11 -9.21
N ARG A 805 -1.66 -8.92 -9.18
CA ARG A 805 -2.00 -9.91 -10.21
C ARG A 805 -3.00 -9.39 -11.25
N THR A 806 -3.08 -8.08 -11.44
CA THR A 806 -3.94 -7.46 -12.47
C THR A 806 -3.46 -7.85 -13.87
N SER A 807 -4.40 -8.24 -14.74
CA SER A 807 -4.14 -8.77 -16.09
C SER A 807 -5.27 -8.37 -17.06
N SER A 808 -4.99 -8.44 -18.37
CA SER A 808 -5.97 -8.26 -19.46
C SER A 808 -6.66 -9.57 -19.88
N GLU A 809 -6.37 -10.69 -19.24
CA GLU A 809 -6.92 -12.01 -19.60
C GLU A 809 -8.14 -12.41 -18.76
N THR A 810 -8.43 -11.68 -17.69
CA THR A 810 -9.55 -11.97 -16.79
C THR A 810 -10.84 -11.29 -17.25
N PRO A 811 -12.03 -11.80 -16.89
CA PRO A 811 -13.32 -11.19 -17.28
C PRO A 811 -13.53 -9.76 -16.75
N PHE A 812 -12.77 -9.39 -15.72
CA PHE A 812 -12.71 -8.03 -15.17
C PHE A 812 -11.27 -7.56 -15.18
N VAL A 813 -11.08 -6.28 -15.51
CA VAL A 813 -9.79 -5.59 -15.57
C VAL A 813 -9.76 -4.45 -14.57
N TYR A 814 -8.56 -4.09 -14.11
CA TYR A 814 -8.37 -3.01 -13.15
C TYR A 814 -7.99 -1.70 -13.85
N LEU A 815 -8.84 -0.69 -13.70
CA LEU A 815 -8.66 0.63 -14.31
C LEU A 815 -8.31 1.68 -13.26
N SER A 816 -7.32 2.52 -13.55
CA SER A 816 -6.89 3.62 -12.68
C SER A 816 -6.48 4.86 -13.49
N ASP A 817 -5.95 5.90 -12.83
CA ASP A 817 -5.62 7.20 -13.45
C ASP A 817 -4.86 7.05 -14.77
N GLY A 818 -5.23 7.83 -15.78
CA GLY A 818 -4.56 7.81 -17.09
C GLY A 818 -3.06 8.07 -17.01
N GLY A 819 -2.62 8.86 -16.01
CA GLY A 819 -1.22 9.15 -15.74
C GLY A 819 -0.40 7.96 -15.28
N HIS A 820 -1.02 6.85 -14.87
CA HIS A 820 -0.31 5.59 -14.63
C HIS A 820 0.14 4.90 -15.92
N PHE A 821 -0.39 5.31 -17.07
CA PHE A 821 0.15 4.99 -18.38
C PHE A 821 0.86 6.22 -18.98
N GLU A 822 0.16 7.34 -19.21
CA GLU A 822 0.70 8.53 -19.85
C GLU A 822 -0.06 9.79 -19.38
N ASN A 823 0.63 10.71 -18.71
CA ASN A 823 0.00 11.79 -17.93
C ASN A 823 -0.46 13.01 -18.75
N LEU A 824 0.01 13.16 -19.99
CA LEU A 824 -0.22 14.34 -20.83
C LEU A 824 -1.45 14.20 -21.74
N GLY A 825 -1.93 12.97 -21.99
CA GLY A 825 -2.98 12.70 -22.96
C GLY A 825 -2.52 12.92 -24.40
N LEU A 826 -1.22 12.88 -24.64
CA LEU A 826 -0.58 13.08 -25.94
C LEU A 826 -0.59 11.81 -26.78
N TYR A 827 -0.37 10.65 -26.15
CA TYR A 827 -0.18 9.37 -26.84
C TYR A 827 -1.34 9.04 -27.78
N GLU A 828 -2.57 9.13 -27.29
CA GLU A 828 -3.77 8.82 -28.08
C GLU A 828 -4.06 9.81 -29.20
N MET A 829 -3.54 11.04 -29.12
CA MET A 829 -3.70 12.06 -30.16
C MET A 829 -2.69 11.87 -31.30
N VAL A 830 -1.45 11.50 -30.97
CA VAL A 830 -0.44 11.11 -31.98
C VAL A 830 -0.87 9.81 -32.68
N ARG A 831 -1.48 8.89 -31.94
CA ARG A 831 -2.07 7.67 -32.48
C ARG A 831 -3.20 7.93 -33.48
N ARG A 832 -4.04 8.93 -33.21
CA ARG A 832 -5.09 9.43 -34.13
C ARG A 832 -4.56 10.29 -35.29
N ARG A 833 -3.23 10.45 -35.41
CA ARG A 833 -2.55 11.27 -36.41
C ARG A 833 -3.02 12.72 -36.43
N CYS A 834 -3.23 13.30 -35.24
CA CYS A 834 -3.57 14.71 -35.13
C CYS A 834 -2.40 15.56 -35.67
N ARG A 835 -2.69 16.38 -36.67
CA ARG A 835 -1.74 17.29 -37.31
C ARG A 835 -1.27 18.38 -36.35
N HIS A 836 -2.21 18.99 -35.62
CA HIS A 836 -1.94 20.09 -34.68
C HIS A 836 -2.35 19.67 -33.28
N ILE A 837 -1.40 19.62 -32.35
CA ILE A 837 -1.68 19.24 -30.96
C ILE A 837 -1.27 20.38 -30.04
N VAL A 838 -2.22 20.99 -29.33
CA VAL A 838 -1.90 21.88 -28.22
C VAL A 838 -1.88 21.06 -26.94
N LEU A 839 -0.71 20.97 -26.32
CA LEU A 839 -0.50 20.22 -25.09
C LEU A 839 -0.30 21.16 -23.91
N VAL A 840 -1.18 21.05 -22.92
CA VAL A 840 -1.06 21.74 -21.64
C VAL A 840 -0.45 20.77 -20.64
N ASP A 841 0.85 20.92 -20.36
CA ASP A 841 1.53 20.20 -19.29
C ASP A 841 1.42 21.01 -18.00
N ALA A 842 0.47 20.64 -17.16
CA ALA A 842 0.31 21.16 -15.81
C ALA A 842 0.59 20.09 -14.75
N GLY A 843 1.59 19.22 -15.00
CA GLY A 843 2.23 18.38 -13.97
C GLY A 843 3.14 19.20 -13.04
N CYS A 844 3.37 18.73 -11.82
CA CYS A 844 4.33 19.33 -10.90
C CYS A 844 5.75 18.88 -11.29
N ASP A 845 6.57 19.85 -11.68
CA ASP A 845 7.93 19.64 -12.13
C ASP A 845 8.81 20.81 -11.65
N PRO A 846 9.22 20.80 -10.36
CA PRO A 846 9.93 21.92 -9.76
C PRO A 846 11.25 22.27 -10.45
N ASP A 847 11.89 21.25 -11.02
CA ASP A 847 13.21 21.33 -11.66
C ASP A 847 13.11 21.42 -13.19
N TYR A 848 11.90 21.46 -13.76
CA TYR A 848 11.65 21.51 -15.21
C TYR A 848 12.40 20.41 -15.99
N LEU A 849 12.38 19.17 -15.48
CA LEU A 849 13.02 18.02 -16.11
C LEU A 849 12.15 17.37 -17.19
N PHE A 850 10.86 17.70 -17.25
CA PHE A 850 9.91 17.21 -18.25
C PHE A 850 9.76 15.69 -18.29
N GLY A 851 9.82 15.03 -17.13
CA GLY A 851 9.75 13.56 -17.02
C GLY A 851 8.49 12.94 -17.65
N ASP A 852 7.33 13.60 -17.53
CA ASP A 852 6.08 13.13 -18.17
C ASP A 852 6.16 13.18 -19.71
N LEU A 853 6.78 14.24 -20.25
CA LEU A 853 6.98 14.41 -21.69
C LEU A 853 8.01 13.42 -22.25
N GLU A 854 9.14 13.24 -21.56
CA GLU A 854 10.14 12.22 -21.90
C GLU A 854 9.47 10.84 -21.97
N ASN A 855 8.66 10.52 -20.96
CA ASN A 855 7.96 9.25 -20.87
C ASN A 855 6.97 9.04 -22.03
N ALA A 856 6.18 10.06 -22.37
CA ALA A 856 5.25 10.03 -23.50
C ALA A 856 5.98 9.86 -24.84
N ILE A 857 7.01 10.67 -25.11
CA ILE A 857 7.79 10.61 -26.36
C ILE A 857 8.45 9.24 -26.51
N ARG A 858 9.04 8.69 -25.44
CA ARG A 858 9.65 7.36 -25.47
C ARG A 858 8.63 6.28 -25.83
N LYS A 859 7.42 6.32 -25.26
CA LYS A 859 6.33 5.37 -25.58
C LYS A 859 5.84 5.53 -27.01
N ILE A 860 5.59 6.76 -27.46
CA ILE A 860 5.17 7.06 -28.84
C ILE A 860 6.19 6.53 -29.85
N ARG A 861 7.48 6.74 -29.60
CA ARG A 861 8.56 6.25 -30.48
C ARG A 861 8.61 4.73 -30.54
N ILE A 862 8.52 4.06 -29.38
CA ILE A 862 8.62 2.58 -29.32
C ILE A 862 7.37 1.92 -29.90
N ASP A 863 6.19 2.43 -29.58
CA ASP A 863 4.92 1.76 -29.88
C ASP A 863 4.34 2.15 -31.24
N LEU A 864 4.56 3.40 -31.67
CA LEU A 864 3.99 3.96 -32.90
C LEU A 864 5.03 4.25 -33.97
N GLY A 865 6.33 4.15 -33.67
CA GLY A 865 7.42 4.46 -34.61
C GLY A 865 7.52 5.96 -34.97
N ILE A 866 6.91 6.84 -34.18
CA ILE A 866 6.83 8.28 -34.44
C ILE A 866 7.79 9.04 -33.51
N GLU A 867 8.56 9.96 -34.07
CA GLU A 867 9.49 10.79 -33.31
C GLU A 867 8.93 12.22 -33.11
N ILE A 868 9.25 12.83 -31.96
CA ILE A 868 8.86 14.20 -31.62
C ILE A 868 10.11 14.97 -31.20
N CYS A 869 10.38 16.08 -31.87
CA CYS A 869 11.57 16.91 -31.65
C CYS A 869 11.20 18.35 -31.30
N PHE A 870 11.96 18.99 -30.41
CA PHE A 870 11.80 20.41 -30.05
C PHE A 870 13.00 21.22 -30.53
N PRO A 871 12.99 21.72 -31.78
CA PRO A 871 14.15 22.40 -32.36
C PRO A 871 14.55 23.64 -31.56
N ASP A 872 13.57 24.39 -31.06
CA ASP A 872 13.81 25.61 -30.29
C ASP A 872 14.04 25.33 -28.79
N GLY A 873 14.06 24.06 -28.37
CA GLY A 873 14.11 23.61 -26.97
C GLY A 873 12.77 23.66 -26.23
N LEU A 874 12.79 23.27 -24.95
CA LEU A 874 11.61 23.21 -24.07
C LEU A 874 11.32 24.55 -23.36
N PRO A 875 10.08 24.80 -22.87
CA PRO A 875 9.76 26.00 -22.10
C PRO A 875 10.37 25.91 -20.70
N GLY A 876 10.46 27.03 -19.99
CA GLY A 876 11.09 27.04 -18.66
C GLY A 876 11.44 28.44 -18.17
N PRO A 877 11.86 28.57 -16.90
CA PRO A 877 12.37 29.83 -16.37
C PRO A 877 13.63 30.26 -17.12
N ALA A 878 13.99 31.54 -17.02
CA ALA A 878 15.20 32.05 -17.66
C ALA A 878 16.44 31.34 -17.10
N ALA A 879 17.15 30.62 -17.96
CA ALA A 879 18.36 29.84 -17.64
C ALA A 879 19.29 29.81 -18.86
N ASP A 880 20.61 29.80 -18.62
CA ASP A 880 21.65 29.62 -19.63
C ASP A 880 21.51 30.51 -20.88
N GLY A 881 21.16 31.79 -20.68
CA GLY A 881 21.01 32.78 -21.75
C GLY A 881 19.72 32.67 -22.57
N ARG A 882 18.81 31.75 -22.26
CA ARG A 882 17.48 31.64 -22.89
C ARG A 882 16.43 32.44 -22.13
N PRO A 883 15.55 33.19 -22.82
CA PRO A 883 14.46 33.91 -22.17
C PRO A 883 13.44 32.92 -21.59
N ALA A 884 12.82 33.31 -20.47
CA ALA A 884 11.69 32.57 -19.92
C ALA A 884 10.53 32.56 -20.93
N ARG A 885 9.90 31.41 -21.12
CA ARG A 885 8.77 31.27 -22.05
C ARG A 885 7.76 30.23 -21.59
N HIS A 886 6.49 30.49 -21.85
CA HIS A 886 5.37 29.59 -21.54
C HIS A 886 5.17 28.49 -22.59
N LEU A 887 5.51 28.79 -23.86
CA LEU A 887 5.23 27.95 -25.02
C LEU A 887 6.52 27.45 -25.66
N ALA A 888 6.54 26.17 -26.06
CA ALA A 888 7.52 25.61 -26.98
C ALA A 888 6.83 24.94 -28.18
N LEU A 889 7.52 24.93 -29.32
CA LEU A 889 7.06 24.30 -30.55
C LEU A 889 7.87 23.02 -30.79
N GLY A 890 7.15 21.93 -31.03
CA GLY A 890 7.68 20.63 -31.39
C GLY A 890 7.19 20.19 -32.77
N CYS A 891 8.00 19.36 -33.44
CA CYS A 891 7.70 18.74 -34.73
C CYS A 891 7.45 17.24 -34.51
N ILE A 892 6.33 16.73 -35.05
CA ILE A 892 5.93 15.33 -34.99
C ILE A 892 6.21 14.68 -36.36
N GLN A 893 7.13 13.73 -36.41
CA GLN A 893 7.58 13.10 -37.66
C GLN A 893 6.69 11.89 -38.01
N TYR A 894 5.53 12.16 -38.62
CA TYR A 894 4.61 11.11 -39.06
C TYR A 894 5.15 10.30 -40.26
N ASP A 895 6.00 10.92 -41.08
CA ASP A 895 6.67 10.33 -42.25
C ASP A 895 7.53 9.09 -41.92
N ARG A 896 7.98 8.98 -40.67
CA ARG A 896 8.73 7.82 -40.16
C ARG A 896 7.89 6.54 -40.06
N ALA A 897 6.59 6.69 -39.80
CA ALA A 897 5.66 5.56 -39.65
C ALA A 897 4.75 5.40 -40.87
N ASP A 898 4.34 6.52 -41.48
CA ASP A 898 3.42 6.57 -42.61
C ASP A 898 4.11 7.29 -43.78
N ALA A 899 4.44 6.57 -44.85
CA ALA A 899 5.15 7.14 -46.00
C ALA A 899 4.40 8.35 -46.60
N GLU A 900 5.15 9.40 -46.97
CA GLU A 900 4.64 10.66 -47.53
C GLU A 900 3.71 11.47 -46.61
N ALA A 901 3.58 11.10 -45.33
CA ALA A 901 2.80 11.86 -44.38
C ALA A 901 3.44 13.23 -44.07
N PRO A 902 2.66 14.31 -44.02
CA PRO A 902 3.21 15.62 -43.67
C PRO A 902 3.60 15.65 -42.17
N PRO A 903 4.56 16.51 -41.75
CA PRO A 903 5.09 16.58 -40.38
C PRO A 903 4.18 17.38 -39.42
N GLY A 904 3.68 16.77 -38.33
CA GLY A 904 2.75 17.41 -37.41
C GLY A 904 3.40 18.46 -36.51
N MET A 905 2.59 19.27 -35.83
CA MET A 905 3.00 20.34 -34.93
C MET A 905 2.47 20.12 -33.51
N LEU A 906 3.38 20.22 -32.52
CA LEU A 906 3.07 20.15 -31.09
C LEU A 906 3.33 21.51 -30.44
N TYR A 907 2.32 22.07 -29.79
CA TYR A 907 2.40 23.34 -29.06
C TYR A 907 2.36 23.04 -27.55
N LEU A 908 3.52 23.02 -26.90
CA LEU A 908 3.64 22.67 -25.47
C LEU A 908 3.57 23.91 -24.58
N ILE A 909 2.54 23.99 -23.74
CA ILE A 909 2.34 25.04 -22.73
C ILE A 909 2.71 24.48 -21.35
N LYS A 910 3.60 25.17 -20.63
CA LYS A 910 4.01 24.84 -19.25
C LYS A 910 3.76 26.04 -18.32
N PRO A 911 3.26 25.84 -17.08
CA PRO A 911 3.23 26.89 -16.07
C PRO A 911 4.65 27.36 -15.75
N VAL A 912 4.99 28.57 -16.18
CA VAL A 912 6.28 29.22 -15.97
C VAL A 912 6.00 30.63 -15.46
N LEU A 913 6.92 31.23 -14.69
CA LEU A 913 6.89 32.66 -14.43
C LEU A 913 7.90 33.35 -15.34
N THR A 914 7.41 34.21 -16.23
CA THR A 914 8.15 35.05 -17.18
C THR A 914 8.44 36.45 -16.65
N GLY A 915 7.76 36.87 -15.57
CA GLY A 915 7.99 38.16 -14.89
C GLY A 915 7.09 39.30 -15.39
N ASP A 916 6.26 39.05 -16.40
CA ASP A 916 5.26 39.97 -16.95
C ASP A 916 3.82 39.61 -16.53
N GLU A 917 3.67 38.74 -15.52
CA GLU A 917 2.35 38.33 -15.02
C GLU A 917 1.59 39.50 -14.38
N PRO A 918 0.26 39.40 -14.25
CA PRO A 918 -0.54 40.31 -13.42
C PRO A 918 0.00 40.45 -11.98
N PHE A 919 -0.17 41.64 -11.39
CA PHE A 919 0.41 41.99 -10.09
C PHE A 919 0.01 41.05 -8.94
N ASP A 920 -1.24 40.60 -8.92
CA ASP A 920 -1.76 39.64 -7.94
C ASP A 920 -1.04 38.28 -8.02
N VAL A 921 -0.82 37.77 -9.24
CA VAL A 921 -0.06 36.53 -9.49
C VAL A 921 1.39 36.68 -9.05
N GLN A 922 2.03 37.82 -9.34
CA GLN A 922 3.41 38.08 -8.89
C GLN A 922 3.52 38.13 -7.36
N ARG A 923 2.54 38.74 -6.68
CA ARG A 923 2.50 38.80 -5.21
C ARG A 923 2.27 37.43 -4.59
N TYR A 924 1.38 36.63 -5.16
CA TYR A 924 1.17 35.25 -4.73
C TYR A 924 2.44 34.39 -4.90
N ALA A 925 3.10 34.51 -6.05
CA ALA A 925 4.37 33.84 -6.31
C ALA A 925 5.43 34.23 -5.25
N ALA A 926 5.59 35.53 -4.99
CA ALA A 926 6.53 36.03 -3.98
C ALA A 926 6.22 35.51 -2.56
N ALA A 927 4.95 35.46 -2.17
CA ALA A 927 4.52 34.98 -0.85
C ALA A 927 4.76 33.48 -0.63
N THR A 928 4.75 32.68 -1.70
CA THR A 928 4.92 31.22 -1.63
C THR A 928 6.37 30.76 -1.83
N LYS A 929 7.31 31.64 -2.21
CA LYS A 929 8.74 31.30 -2.42
C LYS A 929 9.39 30.55 -1.25
N GLN A 930 8.99 30.85 -0.02
CA GLN A 930 9.56 30.22 1.18
C GLN A 930 9.02 28.80 1.45
N ARG A 931 8.01 28.36 0.71
CA ARG A 931 7.37 27.04 0.84
C ARG A 931 7.64 26.23 -0.43
N PRO A 932 8.81 25.59 -0.58
CA PRO A 932 9.08 24.71 -1.70
C PRO A 932 8.19 23.47 -1.64
N PRO A 933 7.69 22.96 -2.79
CA PRO A 933 7.72 23.55 -4.12
C PRO A 933 6.89 24.82 -4.22
N ALA A 934 7.53 25.92 -4.64
CA ALA A 934 6.89 27.23 -4.72
C ALA A 934 5.97 27.32 -5.95
N PHE A 935 5.05 28.27 -5.95
CA PHE A 935 4.26 28.59 -7.14
C PHE A 935 5.21 28.95 -8.32
N PRO A 936 4.99 28.43 -9.55
CA PRO A 936 3.81 27.70 -10.00
C PRO A 936 3.94 26.17 -9.94
N GLN A 937 4.94 25.61 -9.27
CA GLN A 937 5.23 24.17 -9.21
C GLN A 937 4.80 23.50 -7.90
N GLN A 938 3.74 24.01 -7.24
CA GLN A 938 3.24 23.41 -6.00
C GLN A 938 2.81 21.94 -6.20
N SER A 939 3.01 21.13 -5.16
CA SER A 939 2.76 19.68 -5.18
C SER A 939 1.33 19.33 -5.63
N THR A 940 1.21 18.32 -6.49
CA THR A 940 -0.08 17.74 -6.90
C THR A 940 -0.78 16.99 -5.77
N GLY A 941 -0.10 16.72 -4.66
CA GLY A 941 -0.71 16.17 -3.45
C GLY A 941 -1.66 17.16 -2.74
N ASP A 942 -1.51 18.47 -2.99
CA ASP A 942 -2.42 19.48 -2.47
C ASP A 942 -3.71 19.51 -3.30
N GLN A 943 -4.79 19.00 -2.71
CA GLN A 943 -6.13 19.01 -3.30
C GLN A 943 -7.07 20.05 -2.66
N PHE A 944 -6.56 20.93 -1.78
CA PHE A 944 -7.36 21.80 -0.89
C PHE A 944 -7.17 23.29 -1.19
N PHE A 945 -7.30 23.66 -2.47
CA PHE A 945 -7.09 25.02 -2.92
C PHE A 945 -8.03 26.00 -2.22
N ASP A 946 -7.45 27.09 -1.70
CA ASP A 946 -8.22 28.29 -1.41
C ASP A 946 -8.47 29.11 -2.69
N GLU A 947 -9.31 30.12 -2.55
CA GLU A 947 -9.70 31.01 -3.64
C GLU A 947 -8.48 31.73 -4.25
N THR A 948 -7.51 32.17 -3.44
CA THR A 948 -6.33 32.89 -3.93
C THR A 948 -5.43 31.98 -4.76
N GLN A 949 -5.17 30.75 -4.31
CA GLN A 949 -4.41 29.77 -5.06
C GLN A 949 -5.11 29.39 -6.36
N PHE A 950 -6.43 29.17 -6.30
CA PHE A 950 -7.24 28.88 -7.48
C PHE A 950 -7.13 30.01 -8.52
N GLU A 951 -7.35 31.26 -8.10
CA GLU A 951 -7.31 32.38 -9.03
C GLU A 951 -5.92 32.65 -9.59
N SER A 952 -4.87 32.45 -8.80
CA SER A 952 -3.49 32.62 -9.28
C SER A 952 -3.13 31.63 -10.39
N TYR A 953 -3.52 30.36 -10.27
CA TYR A 953 -3.32 29.37 -11.35
C TYR A 953 -4.17 29.65 -12.58
N ARG A 954 -5.45 30.02 -12.40
CA ARG A 954 -6.34 30.37 -13.51
C ARG A 954 -5.80 31.56 -14.29
N MET A 955 -5.39 32.62 -13.58
CA MET A 955 -4.83 33.81 -14.19
C MET A 955 -3.49 33.54 -14.90
N LEU A 956 -2.62 32.70 -14.32
CA LEU A 956 -1.37 32.30 -14.98
C LEU A 956 -1.63 31.55 -16.29
N GLY A 957 -2.60 30.61 -16.32
CA GLY A 957 -2.97 29.90 -17.53
C GLY A 957 -3.54 30.81 -18.62
N LEU A 958 -4.39 31.76 -18.22
CA LEU A 958 -4.92 32.78 -19.13
C LEU A 958 -3.81 33.66 -19.73
N HIS A 959 -2.88 34.12 -18.89
CA HIS A 959 -1.73 34.92 -19.27
C HIS A 959 -0.81 34.17 -20.26
N SER A 960 -0.53 32.89 -19.97
CA SER A 960 0.33 32.02 -20.78
C SER A 960 -0.11 31.96 -22.25
N VAL A 961 -1.42 31.90 -22.51
CA VAL A 961 -1.97 31.85 -23.87
C VAL A 961 -2.02 33.23 -24.52
N ARG A 962 -2.42 34.27 -23.77
CA ARG A 962 -2.58 35.63 -24.31
C ARG A 962 -1.30 36.15 -24.96
N ASN A 963 -0.15 35.80 -24.41
CA ASN A 963 1.15 36.27 -24.89
C ASN A 963 1.80 35.32 -25.92
N SER A 964 1.28 34.09 -26.07
CA SER A 964 1.93 33.06 -26.90
C SER A 964 1.14 32.70 -28.17
N PHE A 965 -0.17 32.97 -28.23
CA PHE A 965 -1.01 32.63 -29.38
C PHE A 965 -1.51 33.89 -30.10
N PRO A 966 -1.43 33.94 -31.44
CA PRO A 966 -1.92 35.08 -32.21
C PRO A 966 -3.46 35.15 -32.21
N ARG A 967 -3.99 36.37 -32.29
CA ARG A 967 -5.43 36.63 -32.47
C ARG A 967 -5.85 36.21 -33.87
N ARG A 968 -6.73 35.21 -33.98
CA ARG A 968 -7.41 34.73 -35.20
C ARG A 968 -6.50 34.27 -36.36
N GLY A 969 -6.84 33.13 -36.96
CA GLY A 969 -6.45 32.78 -38.34
C GLY A 969 -5.16 31.98 -38.54
N HIS A 970 -4.17 32.07 -37.64
CA HIS A 970 -2.90 31.36 -37.81
C HIS A 970 -2.52 30.57 -36.56
N TRP A 971 -1.91 29.39 -36.76
CA TRP A 971 -1.20 28.72 -35.68
C TRP A 971 0.09 29.48 -35.37
N PRO A 972 0.62 29.45 -34.14
CA PRO A 972 1.95 29.99 -33.85
C PRO A 972 3.00 29.39 -34.78
N ILE A 973 3.84 30.23 -35.42
CA ILE A 973 4.90 29.78 -36.32
C ILE A 973 6.23 30.03 -35.62
N SER A 974 7.18 29.08 -35.70
CA SER A 974 8.55 29.33 -35.24
C SER A 974 9.18 30.40 -36.12
N THR A 975 9.77 31.44 -35.52
CA THR A 975 10.57 32.44 -36.22
C THR A 975 11.86 31.85 -36.80
N ALA A 976 12.20 30.60 -36.46
CA ALA A 976 13.29 29.83 -37.04
C ALA A 976 12.76 28.85 -38.11
N SER A 977 12.41 29.36 -39.28
CA SER A 977 12.16 28.52 -40.47
C SER A 977 12.89 29.04 -41.71
N SER A 978 14.20 28.73 -41.78
CA SER A 978 14.96 28.44 -43.01
C SER A 978 16.36 28.00 -42.57
N PRO A 979 16.88 26.80 -42.91
CA PRO A 979 16.89 26.25 -44.27
C PRO A 979 16.80 24.69 -44.34
N LEU A 980 15.75 24.13 -44.94
CA LEU A 980 15.75 22.72 -45.38
C LEU A 980 15.27 22.54 -46.82
N SER A 981 15.40 23.58 -47.65
CA SER A 981 15.28 23.49 -49.11
C SER A 981 16.45 24.23 -49.76
N GLY A 982 17.60 23.56 -49.90
CA GLY A 982 18.75 24.18 -50.57
C GLY A 982 20.07 23.43 -50.39
N ALA A 983 20.12 22.16 -50.79
CA ALA A 983 21.39 21.48 -51.06
C ALA A 983 21.19 20.31 -52.04
N ALA A 984 20.56 20.61 -53.19
CA ALA A 984 20.74 19.83 -54.39
C ALA A 984 21.18 20.82 -55.47
N ALA A 985 22.34 20.53 -56.09
CA ALA A 985 23.06 21.32 -57.09
C ALA A 985 23.99 22.44 -56.55
N SER A 986 25.27 22.11 -56.35
CA SER A 986 26.36 22.70 -57.16
C SER A 986 27.74 22.13 -56.78
N SER A 987 28.58 22.03 -57.81
CA SER A 987 30.02 21.75 -57.83
C SER A 987 30.51 20.35 -57.39
N ALA A 988 30.68 19.50 -58.40
CA ALA A 988 31.92 18.76 -58.56
C ALA A 988 33.08 19.76 -58.73
N ASP A 989 34.15 19.65 -57.96
CA ASP A 989 35.52 19.45 -58.48
C ASP A 989 36.56 19.30 -57.34
N GLY A 990 37.55 18.45 -57.55
CA GLY A 990 38.92 18.59 -57.04
C GLY A 990 39.29 18.15 -55.61
N GLY A 991 40.13 17.10 -55.52
CA GLY A 991 41.38 17.23 -54.74
C GLY A 991 41.64 16.24 -53.60
N VAL A 992 42.52 15.28 -53.89
CA VAL A 992 43.11 14.22 -53.04
C VAL A 992 44.02 14.75 -51.92
N ALA A 993 43.90 14.17 -50.71
CA ALA A 993 44.98 13.73 -49.78
C ALA A 993 44.29 13.18 -48.51
N GLY A 994 44.58 12.05 -47.88
CA GLY A 994 45.81 11.27 -47.81
C GLY A 994 46.16 11.00 -46.34
N ALA A 995 45.54 9.98 -45.75
CA ALA A 995 45.95 9.08 -44.64
C ALA A 995 46.66 9.58 -43.35
N GLY A 996 46.23 8.97 -42.23
CA GLY A 996 46.90 8.90 -40.91
C GLY A 996 45.96 9.39 -39.81
N GLY A 997 45.34 8.60 -38.94
CA GLY A 997 45.85 7.45 -38.19
C GLY A 997 45.72 7.80 -36.71
N LEU A 998 44.59 7.46 -36.08
CA LEU A 998 44.37 7.54 -34.63
C LEU A 998 43.41 6.40 -34.23
N ASP A 999 43.98 5.22 -34.08
CA ASP A 999 43.53 4.25 -33.08
C ASP A 999 44.14 4.65 -31.72
N ASP A 1000 43.48 4.25 -30.64
CA ASP A 1000 43.70 4.57 -29.22
C ASP A 1000 42.99 5.83 -28.69
N ASP A 1001 41.67 5.72 -28.45
CA ASP A 1001 41.03 6.19 -27.18
C ASP A 1001 39.56 5.73 -27.04
N LEU A 1002 39.27 4.48 -27.44
CA LEU A 1002 37.99 3.80 -27.21
C LEU A 1002 38.16 2.67 -26.19
N ALA A 1003 38.69 2.99 -25.00
CA ALA A 1003 38.70 2.07 -23.86
C ALA A 1003 38.57 2.72 -22.48
N THR A 1004 38.49 4.06 -22.39
CA THR A 1004 38.50 4.78 -21.10
C THR A 1004 37.29 5.70 -20.91
N GLY A 1005 36.21 5.47 -21.65
CA GLY A 1005 34.92 6.18 -21.52
C GLY A 1005 33.77 5.34 -20.93
N ALA A 1006 34.04 4.09 -20.52
CA ALA A 1006 33.02 3.16 -20.00
C ALA A 1006 33.03 3.01 -18.47
N ALA A 1007 33.86 3.78 -17.75
CA ALA A 1007 33.96 3.74 -16.29
C ALA A 1007 33.53 5.06 -15.58
N GLN A 1008 33.04 6.06 -16.32
CA GLN A 1008 32.50 7.32 -15.76
C GLN A 1008 31.01 7.55 -16.08
N LEU A 1009 30.30 6.51 -16.54
CA LEU A 1009 28.85 6.52 -16.82
C LEU A 1009 28.07 5.64 -15.84
N HIS A 1010 28.47 5.66 -14.56
CA HIS A 1010 27.74 4.98 -13.47
C HIS A 1010 27.33 5.89 -12.30
N GLU A 1011 27.34 7.22 -12.51
CA GLU A 1011 27.02 8.17 -11.44
C GLU A 1011 26.22 9.41 -11.92
N ALA A 1012 25.21 9.22 -12.78
CA ALA A 1012 24.32 10.32 -13.21
C ALA A 1012 22.81 9.99 -13.17
N VAL A 1013 22.40 8.91 -12.49
CA VAL A 1013 20.99 8.62 -12.23
C VAL A 1013 20.76 8.44 -10.73
N ARG A 1014 20.69 9.56 -10.02
CA ARG A 1014 20.08 9.63 -8.68
C ARG A 1014 19.19 10.87 -8.63
N VAL A 1015 17.95 10.71 -9.07
CA VAL A 1015 16.88 11.65 -8.75
C VAL A 1015 16.59 11.52 -7.25
N PRO A 1016 16.69 12.59 -6.44
CA PRO A 1016 16.39 12.50 -5.02
C PRO A 1016 14.88 12.42 -4.80
N ALA A 1017 14.39 11.28 -4.28
CA ALA A 1017 13.04 11.14 -3.71
C ALA A 1017 12.82 11.97 -2.43
N SER A 1018 13.74 12.87 -2.09
CA SER A 1018 13.79 13.58 -0.82
C SER A 1018 12.82 14.77 -0.73
N ASN A 1019 12.26 15.25 -1.85
CA ASN A 1019 11.35 16.40 -1.87
C ASN A 1019 9.86 16.04 -1.79
N LEU A 1020 9.45 14.84 -2.20
CA LEU A 1020 8.04 14.39 -2.09
C LEU A 1020 7.60 14.13 -0.64
N LEU A 1021 8.56 13.74 0.21
CA LEU A 1021 8.33 13.51 1.65
C LEU A 1021 8.38 14.79 2.49
N ARG A 1022 8.81 15.92 1.92
CA ARG A 1022 8.85 17.21 2.62
C ARG A 1022 7.46 17.86 2.70
N ASP A 1023 6.62 17.59 1.71
CA ASP A 1023 5.33 18.27 1.52
C ASP A 1023 4.12 17.59 2.16
N MET A 1024 4.26 16.32 2.57
CA MET A 1024 3.27 15.69 3.45
C MET A 1024 3.48 16.10 4.92
N GLY A 1025 4.56 16.81 5.23
CA GLY A 1025 4.99 17.17 6.59
C GLY A 1025 4.29 18.35 7.25
N GLY A 1026 3.45 19.09 6.52
CA GLY A 1026 2.83 20.33 7.01
C GLY A 1026 1.49 20.17 7.73
N ALA A 1027 0.84 19.01 7.63
CA ALA A 1027 -0.60 18.88 7.96
C ALA A 1027 -0.93 18.09 9.24
N VAL A 1028 0.06 17.66 10.04
CA VAL A 1028 -0.16 16.69 11.14
C VAL A 1028 0.04 17.29 12.55
N ALA A 1029 0.15 18.61 12.68
CA ALA A 1029 0.53 19.27 13.93
C ALA A 1029 -0.59 19.52 14.96
N GLY A 1030 -1.81 18.98 14.82
CA GLY A 1030 -2.87 19.34 15.78
C GLY A 1030 -4.06 18.38 15.86
N ALA A 1031 -3.96 17.35 16.70
CA ALA A 1031 -5.07 16.78 17.47
C ALA A 1031 -4.56 15.58 18.30
N ALA A 1032 -4.24 15.80 19.57
CA ALA A 1032 -4.00 14.73 20.54
C ALA A 1032 -4.58 15.09 21.91
N ARG A 1033 -5.63 14.36 22.32
CA ARG A 1033 -5.82 13.73 23.67
C ARG A 1033 -7.28 13.29 23.90
N GLY A 1034 -7.48 12.05 24.37
CA GLY A 1034 -8.74 11.54 24.94
C GLY A 1034 -9.01 10.06 24.63
N ALA A 1035 -8.85 9.17 25.61
CA ALA A 1035 -8.88 7.72 25.46
C ALA A 1035 -10.26 7.09 25.75
N THR A 1036 -10.68 6.11 24.94
CA THR A 1036 -11.27 4.84 25.42
C THR A 1036 -11.31 3.76 24.32
N ALA A 1037 -10.67 2.65 24.66
CA ALA A 1037 -10.45 1.33 24.07
C ALA A 1037 -11.26 0.82 22.84
N ALA A 1038 -10.50 0.16 21.95
CA ALA A 1038 -10.85 -0.98 21.09
C ALA A 1038 -11.76 -0.80 19.86
N ALA A 1039 -12.49 0.31 19.71
CA ALA A 1039 -13.19 0.64 18.45
C ALA A 1039 -12.57 1.81 17.66
N ALA A 1040 -11.61 2.53 18.25
CA ALA A 1040 -10.99 3.73 17.69
C ALA A 1040 -9.68 3.48 16.90
N LEU A 1041 -9.19 2.24 16.83
CA LEU A 1041 -7.90 1.89 16.20
C LEU A 1041 -7.93 1.79 14.66
N ALA A 1042 -9.09 1.98 14.03
CA ALA A 1042 -9.23 2.08 12.57
C ALA A 1042 -9.32 3.54 12.05
N VAL A 1043 -9.44 4.52 12.95
CA VAL A 1043 -9.85 5.90 12.60
C VAL A 1043 -8.69 6.82 12.19
N GLY A 1044 -7.49 6.56 12.69
CA GLY A 1044 -6.33 7.46 12.50
C GLY A 1044 -5.66 7.43 11.13
N GLY A 1045 -5.98 6.45 10.26
CA GLY A 1045 -5.27 6.24 8.99
C GLY A 1045 -5.73 7.11 7.81
N ALA A 1046 -6.87 7.81 7.90
CA ALA A 1046 -7.44 8.53 6.76
C ALA A 1046 -7.89 9.97 7.03
N LEU A 1047 -7.44 10.58 8.13
CA LEU A 1047 -7.81 11.96 8.49
C LEU A 1047 -6.67 12.96 8.46
N GLY A 1048 -5.61 12.70 7.69
CA GLY A 1048 -4.55 13.68 7.44
C GLY A 1048 -4.97 14.88 6.58
N VAL A 1049 -6.26 15.15 6.47
CA VAL A 1049 -6.83 16.15 5.58
C VAL A 1049 -8.04 16.78 6.25
N THR A 1050 -7.80 17.76 7.13
CA THR A 1050 -8.61 18.97 7.37
C THR A 1050 -8.16 19.54 8.71
N GLY A 1051 -7.44 20.66 8.70
CA GLY A 1051 -7.21 21.45 9.91
C GLY A 1051 -8.45 22.27 10.29
N ALA A 1052 -8.63 22.52 11.59
CA ALA A 1052 -8.96 23.84 12.14
C ALA A 1052 -9.08 23.87 13.68
N VAL A 1053 -8.39 24.84 14.27
CA VAL A 1053 -8.84 25.81 15.30
C VAL A 1053 -9.42 25.32 16.66
N SER A 1054 -8.62 25.62 17.69
CA SER A 1054 -8.92 26.07 19.07
C SER A 1054 -10.38 26.33 19.47
N LEU A 1055 -10.82 25.68 20.56
CA LEU A 1055 -11.85 26.20 21.46
C LEU A 1055 -11.41 26.02 22.92
N SER A 1056 -11.52 27.13 23.64
CA SER A 1056 -11.11 27.39 25.01
C SER A 1056 -12.01 26.76 26.07
N ASN A 1057 -11.38 26.50 27.22
CA ASN A 1057 -11.88 26.60 28.60
C ASN A 1057 -13.12 25.79 29.00
N SER A 1058 -12.85 24.70 29.72
CA SER A 1058 -13.67 24.28 30.86
C SER A 1058 -12.71 23.84 31.95
N GLU A 1059 -12.34 24.79 32.80
CA GLU A 1059 -11.52 24.57 33.99
C GLU A 1059 -12.28 23.70 34.98
N LEU A 1060 -11.72 22.53 35.28
CA LEU A 1060 -11.94 21.89 36.58
C LEU A 1060 -10.96 22.57 37.54
N THR A 1061 -11.45 23.56 38.26
CA THR A 1061 -10.70 24.31 39.27
C THR A 1061 -10.34 23.37 40.42
N LEU A 1062 -9.06 23.01 40.50
CA LEU A 1062 -8.45 22.63 41.77
C LEU A 1062 -8.63 23.80 42.73
N LYS A 1063 -9.08 23.54 43.96
CA LYS A 1063 -9.35 24.59 44.97
C LYS A 1063 -8.12 25.41 45.38
N ASP A 1064 -6.91 25.02 44.98
CA ASP A 1064 -5.67 25.73 45.24
C ASP A 1064 -4.56 25.38 44.22
N PRO A 1065 -4.68 25.81 42.94
CA PRO A 1065 -3.67 25.53 41.92
C PRO A 1065 -2.39 26.34 42.17
N GLU A 1066 -2.52 27.55 42.72
CA GLU A 1066 -1.40 28.43 43.07
C GLU A 1066 -0.61 27.91 44.27
N GLY A 1067 -1.24 27.32 45.29
CA GLY A 1067 -0.54 26.71 46.41
C GLY A 1067 0.16 25.39 46.05
N VAL A 1068 -0.33 24.64 45.06
CA VAL A 1068 0.33 23.43 44.54
C VAL A 1068 1.45 23.81 43.57
N MET A 1069 1.21 24.73 42.62
CA MET A 1069 2.23 25.18 41.68
C MET A 1069 3.31 26.05 42.35
N SER A 1070 3.02 26.81 43.40
CA SER A 1070 4.05 27.51 44.18
C SER A 1070 4.90 26.55 45.02
N ARG A 1071 4.32 25.45 45.54
CA ARG A 1071 5.08 24.38 46.21
C ARG A 1071 5.91 23.53 45.24
N VAL A 1072 5.50 23.44 43.98
CA VAL A 1072 6.23 22.75 42.90
C VAL A 1072 7.28 23.67 42.25
N GLN A 1073 6.99 24.96 42.05
CA GLN A 1073 7.97 25.96 41.58
C GLN A 1073 9.01 26.32 42.65
N ALA A 1074 8.66 26.24 43.94
CA ALA A 1074 9.64 26.28 45.02
C ALA A 1074 10.57 25.04 45.05
N ARG A 1075 10.32 24.04 44.19
CA ARG A 1075 11.07 22.78 44.09
C ARG A 1075 11.72 22.56 42.71
N LEU A 1076 11.95 23.63 41.95
CA LEU A 1076 13.00 23.64 40.94
C LEU A 1076 14.31 23.95 41.67
N SER A 1077 15.21 22.98 41.86
CA SER A 1077 16.14 22.67 40.78
C SER A 1077 16.91 21.39 41.12
N GLU A 1078 16.47 20.28 40.54
CA GLU A 1078 17.23 19.03 40.42
C GLU A 1078 18.64 19.30 39.85
N GLN A 1079 18.76 20.35 39.04
CA GLN A 1079 20.02 20.84 38.47
C GLN A 1079 20.93 21.52 39.50
N SER A 1080 20.41 22.32 40.44
CA SER A 1080 21.26 23.04 41.41
C SER A 1080 21.88 22.12 42.46
N ILE A 1081 21.19 21.03 42.84
CA ILE A 1081 21.71 20.03 43.80
C ILE A 1081 22.79 19.16 43.14
N ASN A 1082 22.59 18.80 41.87
CA ASN A 1082 23.58 18.06 41.09
C ASN A 1082 24.81 18.94 40.73
N ASP A 1083 24.59 20.22 40.42
CA ASP A 1083 25.66 21.20 40.18
C ASP A 1083 26.45 21.50 41.48
N MET A 1084 25.78 21.50 42.65
CA MET A 1084 26.42 21.58 43.97
C MET A 1084 27.29 20.36 44.26
N ALA A 1085 26.79 19.15 44.05
CA ALA A 1085 27.53 17.92 44.24
C ALA A 1085 28.74 17.83 43.29
N ALA A 1086 28.59 18.31 42.05
CA ALA A 1086 29.67 18.39 41.08
C ALA A 1086 30.73 19.45 41.44
N ALA A 1087 30.32 20.62 41.97
CA ALA A 1087 31.23 21.67 42.44
C ALA A 1087 32.03 21.24 43.67
N VAL A 1088 31.39 20.56 44.63
CA VAL A 1088 32.04 19.96 45.81
C VAL A 1088 33.07 18.90 45.39
N ALA A 1089 32.70 18.03 44.45
CA ALA A 1089 33.60 16.98 43.96
C ALA A 1089 34.74 17.51 43.05
N SER A 1090 34.58 18.68 42.41
CA SER A 1090 35.66 19.29 41.61
C SER A 1090 36.68 20.02 42.48
N ALA A 1091 36.25 20.72 43.54
CA ALA A 1091 37.13 21.41 44.49
C ALA A 1091 38.03 20.44 45.28
N VAL A 1092 37.51 19.25 45.62
CA VAL A 1092 38.28 18.18 46.31
C VAL A 1092 39.29 17.49 45.37
N ARG A 1093 38.99 17.40 44.07
CA ARG A 1093 39.94 16.85 43.08
C ARG A 1093 41.07 17.82 42.74
N ALA A 1094 40.81 19.13 42.76
CA ALA A 1094 41.82 20.16 42.50
C ALA A 1094 42.89 20.26 43.60
N SER A 1095 42.59 19.86 44.85
CA SER A 1095 43.54 19.90 45.97
C SER A 1095 44.48 18.70 46.06
N GLY A 1096 44.25 17.64 45.26
CA GLY A 1096 45.10 16.44 45.20
C GLY A 1096 46.25 16.49 44.20
N ALA A 1097 46.27 17.46 43.28
CA ALA A 1097 47.32 17.66 42.28
C ALA A 1097 48.13 18.90 42.67
N GLY A 1098 49.38 18.71 43.12
CA GLY A 1098 50.18 19.78 43.73
C GLY A 1098 50.39 21.02 42.85
N ALA A 1099 49.65 22.09 43.11
CA ALA A 1099 50.00 23.48 42.80
C ALA A 1099 49.02 24.47 43.50
N GLY A 1100 49.48 25.19 44.54
CA GLY A 1100 48.80 26.36 45.12
C GLY A 1100 47.69 26.10 46.15
N VAL A 1101 47.50 27.04 47.09
CA VAL A 1101 46.42 27.01 48.09
C VAL A 1101 45.07 27.19 47.38
N PRO A 1102 44.11 26.24 47.53
CA PRO A 1102 42.81 26.35 46.84
C PRO A 1102 41.93 27.44 47.47
N ASP A 1103 41.23 28.21 46.62
CA ASP A 1103 40.19 29.15 47.05
C ASP A 1103 38.94 28.39 47.51
N LEU A 1104 38.64 28.47 48.81
CA LEU A 1104 37.54 27.76 49.46
C LEU A 1104 36.22 28.57 49.50
N GLN A 1105 36.23 29.81 49.00
CA GLN A 1105 35.05 30.69 48.97
C GLN A 1105 33.84 30.09 48.21
N PRO A 1106 34.02 29.42 47.04
CA PRO A 1106 32.91 28.82 46.30
C PRO A 1106 32.26 27.64 47.05
N LEU A 1107 33.08 26.86 47.76
CA LEU A 1107 32.61 25.74 48.58
C LEU A 1107 31.79 26.24 49.78
N LEU A 1108 32.23 27.32 50.43
CA LEU A 1108 31.50 27.95 51.53
C LEU A 1108 30.14 28.49 51.07
N GLN A 1109 30.09 29.18 49.92
CA GLN A 1109 28.83 29.67 49.33
C GLN A 1109 27.86 28.53 49.01
N ALA A 1110 28.35 27.43 48.43
CA ALA A 1110 27.53 26.28 48.08
C ALA A 1110 26.93 25.60 49.33
N VAL A 1111 27.71 25.40 50.38
CA VAL A 1111 27.24 24.78 51.64
C VAL A 1111 26.25 25.70 52.38
N GLN A 1112 26.48 27.01 52.39
CA GLN A 1112 25.55 27.98 52.98
C GLN A 1112 24.22 28.07 52.21
N GLN A 1113 24.24 28.03 50.88
CA GLN A 1113 23.03 27.99 50.06
C GLN A 1113 22.23 26.70 50.28
N ALA A 1114 22.90 25.53 50.36
CA ALA A 1114 22.25 24.26 50.69
C ALA A 1114 21.59 24.29 52.08
N SER A 1115 22.31 24.82 53.07
CA SER A 1115 21.81 24.96 54.45
C SER A 1115 20.60 25.90 54.53
N ALA A 1116 20.63 27.03 53.81
CA ALA A 1116 19.52 27.98 53.75
C ALA A 1116 18.28 27.41 53.04
N ALA A 1117 18.46 26.68 51.93
CA ALA A 1117 17.36 26.07 51.19
C ALA A 1117 16.63 24.97 52.00
N LEU A 1118 17.36 24.26 52.86
CA LEU A 1118 16.83 23.17 53.69
C LEU A 1118 16.31 23.64 55.06
N ALA A 1119 16.67 24.84 55.51
CA ALA A 1119 16.27 25.37 56.82
C ALA A 1119 14.75 25.60 56.98
N GLY A 1120 14.02 25.74 55.86
CA GLY A 1120 12.57 25.96 55.82
C GLY A 1120 11.72 24.72 55.51
N GLN A 1121 12.30 23.51 55.46
CA GLN A 1121 11.57 22.27 55.14
C GLN A 1121 11.46 21.34 56.36
N ASP A 1122 10.23 21.16 56.86
CA ASP A 1122 9.90 20.33 58.05
C ASP A 1122 10.28 18.84 57.94
N SER A 1123 10.64 18.37 56.74
CA SER A 1123 10.96 16.96 56.44
C SER A 1123 12.46 16.67 56.31
N THR A 1124 13.33 17.64 56.60
CA THR A 1124 14.79 17.47 56.51
C THR A 1124 15.33 16.64 57.68
N PRO A 1125 16.07 15.54 57.45
CA PRO A 1125 16.67 14.73 58.51
C PRO A 1125 17.66 15.52 59.35
N ALA A 1126 17.55 15.43 60.69
CA ALA A 1126 18.43 16.15 61.62
C ALA A 1126 19.92 15.85 61.38
N SER A 1127 20.26 14.61 61.02
CA SER A 1127 21.62 14.17 60.71
C SER A 1127 22.23 14.80 59.45
N LEU A 1128 21.39 15.24 58.50
CA LEU A 1128 21.83 15.98 57.31
C LEU A 1128 22.05 17.45 57.64
N ARG A 1129 21.15 18.04 58.44
CA ARG A 1129 21.23 19.43 58.91
C ARG A 1129 22.48 19.66 59.76
N GLU A 1130 22.76 18.75 60.69
CA GLU A 1130 23.97 18.79 61.52
C GLU A 1130 25.26 18.62 60.70
N ALA A 1131 25.27 17.72 59.71
CA ALA A 1131 26.43 17.51 58.85
C ALA A 1131 26.72 18.73 57.95
N LEU A 1132 25.69 19.42 57.44
CA LEU A 1132 25.84 20.66 56.68
C LEU A 1132 26.35 21.82 57.55
N LEU A 1133 25.86 21.95 58.78
CA LEU A 1133 26.33 22.96 59.74
C LEU A 1133 27.78 22.71 60.18
N ALA A 1134 28.15 21.45 60.44
CA ALA A 1134 29.51 21.08 60.79
C ALA A 1134 30.50 21.33 59.64
N LEU A 1135 30.10 20.99 58.40
CA LEU A 1135 30.91 21.25 57.21
C LEU A 1135 31.06 22.75 56.95
N SER A 1136 29.97 23.54 57.08
CA SER A 1136 30.01 24.99 56.94
C SER A 1136 31.00 25.63 57.93
N GLY A 1137 30.93 25.25 59.22
CA GLY A 1137 31.81 25.80 60.25
C GLY A 1137 33.28 25.44 60.07
N GLN A 1138 33.59 24.24 59.55
CA GLN A 1138 34.96 23.84 59.23
C GLN A 1138 35.52 24.56 58.00
N VAL A 1139 34.71 24.73 56.94
CA VAL A 1139 35.12 25.47 55.74
C VAL A 1139 35.39 26.93 56.09
N GLU A 1140 34.53 27.56 56.91
CA GLU A 1140 34.64 28.95 57.36
C GLU A 1140 35.90 29.20 58.21
N GLN A 1141 36.27 28.27 59.09
CA GLN A 1141 37.51 28.33 59.87
C GLN A 1141 38.80 28.20 59.02
N LEU A 1142 38.73 27.53 57.87
CA LEU A 1142 39.88 27.30 56.99
C LEU A 1142 40.05 28.43 55.97
N THR A 1143 38.98 29.10 55.54
CA THR A 1143 39.02 30.30 54.69
C THR A 1143 39.75 31.49 55.32
N GLY A 1144 39.86 31.54 56.66
CA GLY A 1144 40.54 32.62 57.38
C GLY A 1144 42.04 32.41 57.70
N LYS A 1145 42.65 31.30 57.27
CA LYS A 1145 44.06 30.95 57.59
C LYS A 1145 44.95 30.99 56.35
N ALA A 1146 46.14 31.61 56.46
CA ALA A 1146 47.04 31.86 55.34
C ALA A 1146 47.68 30.60 54.70
N ALA A 1147 47.64 29.42 55.36
CA ALA A 1147 48.04 28.14 54.77
C ALA A 1147 47.53 26.93 55.60
N PRO A 1148 46.47 26.23 55.18
CA PRO A 1148 46.00 25.01 55.85
C PRO A 1148 46.90 23.79 55.58
N LEU A 1149 47.08 22.91 56.58
CA LEU A 1149 47.93 21.71 56.48
C LEU A 1149 47.27 20.64 55.57
N PRO A 1150 48.03 19.86 54.77
CA PRO A 1150 47.48 18.89 53.80
C PRO A 1150 46.53 17.84 54.41
N GLY A 1151 46.79 17.41 55.64
CA GLY A 1151 45.92 16.46 56.36
C GLY A 1151 44.54 17.02 56.73
N GLN A 1152 44.41 18.35 56.87
CA GLN A 1152 43.14 19.01 57.15
C GLN A 1152 42.26 19.12 55.91
N LEU A 1153 42.86 19.30 54.73
CA LEU A 1153 42.15 19.34 53.44
C LEU A 1153 41.63 17.95 53.03
N ALA A 1154 42.38 16.88 53.31
CA ALA A 1154 41.93 15.51 53.06
C ALA A 1154 40.72 15.10 53.94
N GLY A 1155 40.72 15.52 55.21
CA GLY A 1155 39.57 15.36 56.11
C GLY A 1155 38.33 16.13 55.66
N LEU A 1156 38.52 17.32 55.09
CA LEU A 1156 37.43 18.14 54.55
C LEU A 1156 36.78 17.50 53.32
N GLY A 1157 37.58 16.94 52.42
CA GLY A 1157 37.08 16.30 51.18
C GLY A 1157 36.22 15.07 51.45
N THR A 1158 36.63 14.23 52.39
CA THR A 1158 35.87 13.05 52.82
C THR A 1158 34.54 13.40 53.50
N GLN A 1159 34.50 14.47 54.29
CA GLN A 1159 33.24 14.95 54.88
C GLN A 1159 32.30 15.57 53.85
N ALA A 1160 32.83 16.32 52.88
CA ALA A 1160 32.05 16.94 51.82
C ALA A 1160 31.42 15.91 50.88
N GLU A 1161 32.13 14.82 50.57
CA GLU A 1161 31.62 13.70 49.76
C GLU A 1161 30.52 12.90 50.50
N ALA A 1162 30.68 12.72 51.82
CA ALA A 1162 29.65 12.11 52.65
C ALA A 1162 28.36 12.97 52.72
N VAL A 1163 28.50 14.30 52.79
CA VAL A 1163 27.36 15.24 52.76
C VAL A 1163 26.67 15.24 51.39
N ALA A 1164 27.44 15.23 50.29
CA ALA A 1164 26.89 15.15 48.93
C ALA A 1164 26.11 13.84 48.69
N THR A 1165 26.63 12.72 49.19
CA THR A 1165 25.96 11.41 49.10
C THR A 1165 24.64 11.40 49.88
N ARG A 1166 24.60 12.01 51.07
CA ARG A 1166 23.37 12.12 51.88
C ARG A 1166 22.34 13.08 51.25
N LEU A 1167 22.80 14.16 50.60
CA LEU A 1167 21.95 15.08 49.83
C LEU A 1167 21.30 14.37 48.63
N ALA A 1168 22.07 13.58 47.88
CA ALA A 1168 21.56 12.80 46.75
C ALA A 1168 20.52 11.76 47.20
N ALA A 1169 20.80 11.02 48.28
CA ALA A 1169 19.87 10.04 48.83
C ALA A 1169 18.57 10.67 49.38
N PHE A 1170 18.67 11.85 50.01
CA PHE A 1170 17.50 12.60 50.48
C PHE A 1170 16.65 13.12 49.31
N ASN A 1171 17.30 13.59 48.24
CA ASN A 1171 16.61 14.02 47.01
C ASN A 1171 15.86 12.86 46.34
N ASP A 1172 16.47 11.69 46.27
CA ASP A 1172 15.85 10.49 45.68
C ASP A 1172 14.63 10.04 46.52
N ALA A 1173 14.73 10.10 47.86
CA ALA A 1173 13.61 9.79 48.76
C ALA A 1173 12.42 10.76 48.59
N LEU A 1174 12.67 12.05 48.39
CA LEU A 1174 11.62 13.06 48.17
C LEU A 1174 10.91 12.86 46.81
N SER A 1175 11.67 12.58 45.75
CA SER A 1175 11.14 12.28 44.41
C SER A 1175 10.25 11.04 44.41
N THR A 1176 10.68 10.00 45.14
CA THR A 1176 9.96 8.73 45.25
C THR A 1176 8.68 8.88 46.06
N THR A 1177 8.68 9.69 47.13
CA THR A 1177 7.49 9.92 47.98
C THR A 1177 6.43 10.77 47.28
N ALA A 1178 6.83 11.77 46.48
CA ALA A 1178 5.90 12.60 45.71
C ALA A 1178 5.21 11.81 44.58
N LEU A 1179 5.96 10.97 43.87
CA LEU A 1179 5.40 10.05 42.87
C LEU A 1179 4.46 9.02 43.51
N HIS A 1180 4.80 8.50 44.69
CA HIS A 1180 3.97 7.56 45.42
C HIS A 1180 2.65 8.19 45.90
N GLN A 1181 2.66 9.43 46.40
CA GLN A 1181 1.43 10.13 46.80
C GLN A 1181 0.51 10.47 45.61
N MET A 1182 1.07 10.86 44.47
CA MET A 1182 0.28 11.12 43.25
C MET A 1182 -0.32 9.83 42.67
N ASP A 1183 0.42 8.73 42.71
CA ASP A 1183 -0.04 7.43 42.25
C ASP A 1183 -1.08 6.82 43.21
N THR A 1184 -0.93 7.03 44.53
CA THR A 1184 -1.91 6.60 45.53
C THR A 1184 -3.25 7.35 45.38
N ALA A 1185 -3.20 8.66 45.11
CA ALA A 1185 -4.40 9.46 44.83
C ALA A 1185 -5.08 9.04 43.51
N ALA A 1186 -4.31 8.73 42.46
CA ALA A 1186 -4.85 8.22 41.19
C ALA A 1186 -5.48 6.83 41.33
N ARG A 1187 -4.87 5.94 42.13
CA ARG A 1187 -5.38 4.59 42.42
C ARG A 1187 -6.63 4.61 43.30
N GLN A 1188 -6.74 5.52 44.27
CA GLN A 1188 -7.95 5.70 45.09
C GLN A 1188 -9.14 6.18 44.25
N VAL A 1189 -8.92 7.10 43.30
CA VAL A 1189 -9.97 7.59 42.38
C VAL A 1189 -10.40 6.50 41.39
N ALA A 1190 -9.45 5.72 40.86
CA ALA A 1190 -9.75 4.61 39.94
C ALA A 1190 -10.44 3.41 40.64
N GLY A 1191 -10.05 3.10 41.88
CA GLY A 1191 -10.66 2.06 42.71
C GLY A 1191 -12.08 2.41 43.14
N ALA A 1192 -12.33 3.67 43.52
CA ALA A 1192 -13.68 4.15 43.82
C ALA A 1192 -14.60 4.08 42.60
N ALA A 1193 -14.12 4.47 41.40
CA ALA A 1193 -14.92 4.44 40.17
C ALA A 1193 -15.29 3.02 39.72
N SER A 1194 -14.39 2.04 39.92
CA SER A 1194 -14.61 0.64 39.56
C SER A 1194 -15.51 -0.09 40.57
N ALA A 1195 -15.35 0.19 41.88
CA ALA A 1195 -16.28 -0.29 42.91
C ALA A 1195 -17.69 0.31 42.76
N MET A 1196 -17.80 1.59 42.37
CA MET A 1196 -19.07 2.26 42.06
C MET A 1196 -19.80 1.63 40.86
N GLN A 1197 -19.07 1.22 39.81
CA GLN A 1197 -19.68 0.55 38.65
C GLN A 1197 -20.19 -0.86 38.97
N VAL A 1198 -19.44 -1.62 39.80
CA VAL A 1198 -19.84 -2.98 40.20
C VAL A 1198 -21.02 -2.93 41.18
N ALA A 1199 -21.00 -2.01 42.15
CA ALA A 1199 -22.10 -1.82 43.10
C ALA A 1199 -23.37 -1.29 42.42
N ALA A 1200 -23.24 -0.32 41.50
CA ALA A 1200 -24.37 0.20 40.73
C ALA A 1200 -25.02 -0.88 39.85
N LYS A 1201 -24.20 -1.75 39.24
CA LYS A 1201 -24.70 -2.86 38.43
C LYS A 1201 -25.39 -3.95 39.27
N ALA A 1202 -24.81 -4.34 40.40
CA ALA A 1202 -25.42 -5.31 41.31
C ALA A 1202 -26.74 -4.80 41.93
N LEU A 1203 -26.84 -3.50 42.25
CA LEU A 1203 -28.08 -2.87 42.73
C LEU A 1203 -29.15 -2.73 41.63
N GLN A 1204 -28.73 -2.47 40.39
CA GLN A 1204 -29.60 -2.36 39.22
C GLN A 1204 -30.17 -3.73 38.82
N ASP A 1205 -29.36 -4.79 38.92
CA ASP A 1205 -29.77 -6.18 38.68
C ASP A 1205 -30.72 -6.70 39.78
N ALA A 1206 -30.58 -6.22 41.03
CA ALA A 1206 -31.46 -6.59 42.14
C ALA A 1206 -32.79 -5.81 42.21
N ALA A 1207 -32.82 -4.56 41.72
CA ALA A 1207 -34.00 -3.67 41.82
C ALA A 1207 -34.87 -3.61 40.55
N GLY A 1208 -34.40 -4.18 39.44
CA GLY A 1208 -35.16 -4.28 38.18
C GLY A 1208 -35.48 -2.95 37.48
N ARG A 1209 -34.93 -1.81 37.94
CA ARG A 1209 -35.06 -0.47 37.35
C ARG A 1209 -33.78 0.35 37.55
N PRO A 1210 -33.45 1.32 36.67
CA PRO A 1210 -32.26 2.15 36.80
C PRO A 1210 -32.37 3.10 38.00
N LEU A 1211 -31.41 3.01 38.94
CA LEU A 1211 -31.28 3.90 40.09
C LEU A 1211 -30.16 4.93 39.83
N GLN A 1212 -30.44 6.21 40.07
CA GLN A 1212 -29.42 7.26 40.13
C GLN A 1212 -29.06 7.53 41.61
N LEU A 1213 -27.86 7.11 42.03
CA LEU A 1213 -27.31 7.41 43.35
C LEU A 1213 -26.43 8.67 43.27
N THR A 1214 -26.52 9.54 44.27
CA THR A 1214 -25.57 10.65 44.41
C THR A 1214 -24.22 10.13 44.93
N VAL A 1215 -23.14 10.88 44.70
CA VAL A 1215 -21.77 10.48 45.08
C VAL A 1215 -21.64 10.22 46.59
N GLU A 1216 -22.34 10.98 47.42
CA GLU A 1216 -22.37 10.77 48.88
C GLU A 1216 -23.10 9.48 49.28
N GLN A 1217 -24.20 9.13 48.59
CA GLN A 1217 -24.94 7.88 48.83
C GLN A 1217 -24.15 6.65 48.38
N ALA A 1218 -23.40 6.75 47.28
CA ALA A 1218 -22.53 5.69 46.79
C ALA A 1218 -21.32 5.47 47.71
N ALA A 1219 -20.76 6.53 48.30
CA ALA A 1219 -19.68 6.44 49.27
C ALA A 1219 -20.11 5.76 50.59
N ALA A 1220 -21.35 6.00 51.04
CA ALA A 1220 -21.91 5.34 52.23
C ALA A 1220 -22.10 3.82 52.04
N VAL A 1221 -22.52 3.39 50.84
CA VAL A 1221 -22.67 1.96 50.50
C VAL A 1221 -21.30 1.26 50.38
N ALA A 1222 -20.31 1.92 49.78
CA ALA A 1222 -18.94 1.39 49.68
C ALA A 1222 -18.26 1.24 51.04
N SER A 1223 -18.52 2.18 51.96
CA SER A 1223 -18.04 2.10 53.36
C SER A 1223 -18.66 0.90 54.09
N ALA A 1224 -19.98 0.70 53.98
CA ALA A 1224 -20.68 -0.41 54.63
C ALA A 1224 -20.32 -1.81 54.08
N ALA A 1225 -19.90 -1.90 52.80
CA ALA A 1225 -19.51 -3.16 52.16
C ALA A 1225 -18.10 -3.64 52.55
N SER A 1226 -17.26 -2.76 53.13
CA SER A 1226 -15.89 -3.12 53.52
C SER A 1226 -15.80 -4.02 54.76
N ASP A 1227 -16.86 -4.09 55.58
CA ASP A 1227 -16.86 -4.79 56.87
C ASP A 1227 -17.73 -6.06 56.95
N ILE A 1228 -18.46 -6.46 55.90
CA ILE A 1228 -19.35 -7.64 55.96
C ILE A 1228 -19.07 -8.62 54.82
N ARG A 1229 -18.70 -9.86 55.19
CA ARG A 1229 -18.31 -10.95 54.28
C ARG A 1229 -19.49 -11.58 53.49
N ASP A 1230 -20.72 -11.12 53.70
CA ASP A 1230 -21.92 -11.63 53.04
C ASP A 1230 -22.91 -10.49 52.69
N ILE A 1231 -23.01 -10.16 51.40
CA ILE A 1231 -23.70 -8.96 50.88
C ILE A 1231 -25.22 -9.02 51.11
N LYS A 1232 -25.79 -10.22 51.21
CA LYS A 1232 -27.24 -10.42 51.38
C LYS A 1232 -27.75 -9.90 52.73
N THR A 1233 -26.94 -10.02 53.79
CA THR A 1233 -27.28 -9.59 55.14
C THR A 1233 -27.19 -8.06 55.33
N ALA A 1234 -26.41 -7.37 54.49
CA ALA A 1234 -26.29 -5.91 54.52
C ALA A 1234 -27.53 -5.20 53.97
N VAL A 1235 -28.18 -5.80 52.96
CA VAL A 1235 -29.39 -5.25 52.33
C VAL A 1235 -30.61 -5.35 53.24
N GLU A 1236 -30.70 -6.40 54.06
CA GLU A 1236 -31.84 -6.62 55.00
C GLU A 1236 -31.81 -5.70 56.24
N LYS A 1237 -30.68 -5.02 56.52
CA LYS A 1237 -30.52 -4.14 57.69
C LYS A 1237 -30.73 -2.65 57.41
N LEU A 1238 -31.04 -2.27 56.17
CA LEU A 1238 -31.30 -0.86 55.82
C LEU A 1238 -32.67 -0.42 56.38
N PRO A 1239 -32.75 0.70 57.15
CA PRO A 1239 -34.00 1.13 57.77
C PRO A 1239 -35.01 1.63 56.72
N PRO A 1240 -36.33 1.40 56.90
CA PRO A 1240 -37.34 1.85 55.95
C PRO A 1240 -37.81 3.25 56.31
N ARG A 1241 -37.42 4.28 55.53
CA ARG A 1241 -37.99 5.65 55.40
C ARG A 1241 -36.85 6.61 55.01
N LEU A 1242 -36.87 7.45 53.96
CA LEU A 1242 -37.83 8.44 53.41
C LEU A 1242 -37.11 9.12 52.20
N PRO A 1243 -37.64 10.17 51.54
CA PRO A 1243 -38.90 10.33 50.80
C PRO A 1243 -38.64 10.62 49.29
N VAL A 1244 -39.56 10.21 48.43
CA VAL A 1244 -39.60 10.64 47.02
C VAL A 1244 -40.36 11.96 46.94
N ARG A 1245 -39.73 13.03 46.43
CA ARG A 1245 -40.42 14.23 45.93
C ARG A 1245 -40.52 14.12 44.42
N GLY A 1246 -41.74 13.90 43.94
CA GLY A 1246 -42.04 13.67 42.52
C GLY A 1246 -42.37 14.92 41.72
N THR A 1247 -42.47 14.70 40.41
CA THR A 1247 -43.53 15.15 39.48
C THR A 1247 -43.51 14.10 38.34
N SER A 1248 -44.47 13.16 38.26
CA SER A 1248 -45.79 13.25 37.57
C SER A 1248 -45.64 13.38 36.03
N ILE A 1249 -46.32 12.67 35.11
CA ILE A 1249 -47.40 11.66 34.99
C ILE A 1249 -47.37 11.25 33.48
N ASP A 1250 -47.46 9.99 33.02
CA ASP A 1250 -48.64 9.21 32.53
C ASP A 1250 -48.03 8.18 31.51
N GLY A 1251 -48.49 6.96 31.21
CA GLY A 1251 -49.71 6.22 31.46
C GLY A 1251 -49.85 5.21 30.29
N GLY A 1252 -50.06 3.91 30.54
CA GLY A 1252 -50.47 2.94 29.49
C GLY A 1252 -49.80 1.56 29.53
N ARG A 1253 -50.57 0.56 29.98
CA ARG A 1253 -50.32 -0.89 30.20
C ARG A 1253 -50.16 -1.73 28.91
N PRO A 1254 -49.92 -3.07 28.98
CA PRO A 1254 -49.53 -3.92 30.12
C PRO A 1254 -48.10 -4.46 30.06
#